data_AF-A0A3S1CQJ1-F1
#
_entry.id   AF-A0A3S1CQJ1-F1
#
_cell.length_a   1.000
_cell.length_b   1.000
_cell.length_c   1.000
_cell.angle_alpha   90.00
_cell.angle_beta   90.00
_cell.angle_gamma   90.00
#
_symmetry.space_group_name_H-M   'P 1'
#
loop_
_entity.id
_entity.type
_entity.pdbx_description
1 polymer ?
#
loop_
_entity_poly.entity_id
_entity_poly.type
_entity_poly.pdbx_seq_one_letter_code
_entity_poly.pdbx_strand_id
1 'polypeptide(L)'
;MVLRLNHFDTKTNLNTGIQEKLENTLAEYLFPGVEFSIGTAYTEATIPSDLQEHNGMTLQFSAGSRMFFANDPTIRDSLYPNPSDGAAYPLPFTPCRTFHSLRNVRILVIDDTTGENGGVIANSDARKLVGDCKGLIDKTFAASNNIEPRAFQFRLGIRPQEESPVMRIAKGTLAPAKLDKFGESFFRMGGNTRDGTLRSKVGYDMVLATSCFKGRKGEDAIKPGEYMLSVGLGVKALALYREHSLGTQILVNYPSAVKKEILPIIKQQAEQLAHDQKDLRRLAQRYVETYERRKALLAKSLESNFQEDINDKFSIFDSLDSGGEVDNATDGESLSYEQKDLLLYSLLKNDLFNYCQLLEHPKIITELQEFARKEWVEIATGRSIKFTSGLAQPNLDLQHNEICVPTIDDGEEIIVTRSPLINSNGVITLKNKHLPEMLNGCVYIHPKTAMDNMQCDFDGDLLAFAASKSFPHLAREVKEKNLAHNRYPDIVKKAKAPYIGTFEQIAVDAMSNKIGIIANEIQKNIASQCEICAMPQTEKLNYLKQVSIHFSKVLQKHQQGKLKIPDKILQKVKQVTDVKSQQTEEKLHLVKNLLKDCVAELGNELQIATDGAKSALRPDNSIIAYCQAITDYKEVEWISDKKNSEAFTNRGMKSNSYSPIDLMIQQTNQIFEQRQLHARPIEQFKKLYPEIGLTDPHKEQAQTIKTEYNSLIKQRITLEDRKKLEPGPYLVITSPTSGKQLEITNLIKFDVAKNPQFWKASELNIRLQSRAPSAKMPHSLKATAKYFDADGQAKDITIGTISMKSMKEHDLKPGMSINQGKVEFHFGISDGMIDALKQQTTEYVESIRNSTPEPEKLQLAAAIHDITHTEESKNYQGLKRAGVAFAIFPNEVVAQLRSLQFTNMRVIGAQFNECAGINFRGEQLAIKFEDGINPRDPTKTARWVTVEGKKLGTIDARSPQLIAGCSALATITSSPNTSIIVTSLKNPNNKLQIDNTDRYAFAGRDWQAEQTNITFNVQQRNTTKAPVVIALLGNQALGVLNKQSANFLQSQLAKGGKTIQGLTITGIVNNAPASYADIVIDPESVKLPDIQANNNQPLVAKVVFFEATVDSNLQPLADQMMCNMLLRAVDRAIERGYDTIHFVDISPHHLDNPSPAIKLIQELGATRKDINIEYFDVASPKEAIANLTEPDDIALGIRSKETINIIGYTANQGKPVAAYIPETGKFDRYNLPPVKKALTATKTEIERDV
;
A
#
# COMPACT_ATOMS: atom_id res chain seq x y z
N MET A 1 13.71 10.38 25.48
CA MET A 1 14.78 11.29 25.03
C MET A 1 14.33 11.82 23.67
N VAL A 2 14.34 13.14 23.49
CA VAL A 2 13.85 13.82 22.27
C VAL A 2 14.88 14.85 21.82
N LEU A 3 15.54 14.59 20.70
CA LEU A 3 16.43 15.51 20.00
C LEU A 3 15.60 16.48 19.15
N ARG A 4 15.95 17.77 19.19
CA ARG A 4 15.34 18.81 18.36
C ARG A 4 16.35 19.31 17.34
N LEU A 5 15.97 19.30 16.07
CA LEU A 5 16.82 19.76 14.95
C LEU A 5 16.16 20.98 14.28
N ASN A 6 16.84 22.12 14.32
CA ASN A 6 16.37 23.31 13.61
C ASN A 6 16.82 23.25 12.14
N HIS A 7 15.89 23.45 11.22
CA HIS A 7 16.13 23.37 9.78
C HIS A 7 16.60 24.71 9.20
N PHE A 8 17.58 24.64 8.30
CA PHE A 8 18.00 25.79 7.49
C PHE A 8 18.33 25.36 6.04
N ASP A 9 18.40 26.34 5.15
CA ASP A 9 18.76 26.12 3.75
C ASP A 9 20.25 26.41 3.54
N THR A 10 21.01 25.43 3.03
CA THR A 10 22.46 25.58 2.88
C THR A 10 22.86 26.60 1.82
N LYS A 11 22.00 26.87 0.83
CA LYS A 11 22.32 27.82 -0.26
C LYS A 11 22.10 29.26 0.14
N THR A 12 20.98 29.54 0.80
CA THR A 12 20.66 30.90 1.25
C THR A 12 21.22 31.20 2.64
N ASN A 13 21.64 30.17 3.37
CA ASN A 13 22.03 30.22 4.78
C ASN A 13 20.91 30.75 5.70
N LEU A 14 19.65 30.63 5.27
CA LEU A 14 18.49 31.12 6.00
C LEU A 14 17.84 30.01 6.82
N ASN A 15 17.47 30.34 8.06
CA ASN A 15 16.64 29.48 8.90
C ASN A 15 15.25 29.34 8.31
N THR A 16 14.73 28.12 8.23
CA THR A 16 13.38 27.87 7.70
C THR A 16 12.29 28.08 8.75
N GLY A 17 12.68 28.20 10.03
CA GLY A 17 11.77 28.30 11.17
C GLY A 17 11.16 26.96 11.60
N ILE A 18 11.64 25.86 11.02
CA ILE A 18 11.08 24.53 11.24
C ILE A 18 11.96 23.70 12.15
N GLN A 19 11.32 22.97 13.05
CA GLN A 19 11.97 22.09 14.00
C GLN A 19 11.48 20.66 13.81
N GLU A 20 12.40 19.73 13.60
CA GLU A 20 12.15 18.29 13.56
C GLU A 20 12.46 17.68 14.93
N LYS A 21 11.59 16.77 15.39
CA LYS A 21 11.79 16.01 16.62
C LYS A 21 12.21 14.58 16.26
N LEU A 22 13.35 14.13 16.79
CA LEU A 22 13.79 12.75 16.69
C LEU A 22 13.81 12.12 18.09
N GLU A 23 13.07 11.03 18.26
CA GLU A 23 13.01 10.33 19.55
C GLU A 23 13.96 9.13 19.58
N ASN A 24 14.41 8.79 20.79
CA ASN A 24 15.17 7.56 21.06
C ASN A 24 16.43 7.42 20.21
N THR A 25 17.17 8.51 20.02
CA THR A 25 18.38 8.54 19.19
C THR A 25 19.65 8.32 20.01
N LEU A 26 20.73 7.87 19.36
CA LEU A 26 22.04 7.76 20.01
C LEU A 26 22.71 9.12 20.23
N ALA A 27 22.37 10.14 19.44
CA ALA A 27 22.95 11.47 19.53
C ALA A 27 22.79 12.06 20.93
N GLU A 28 21.61 11.95 21.53
CA GLU A 28 21.34 12.47 22.88
C GLU A 28 22.14 11.75 23.97
N TYR A 29 22.39 10.44 23.79
CA TYR A 29 23.19 9.67 24.73
C TYR A 29 24.69 9.95 24.59
N LEU A 30 25.19 10.07 23.36
CA LEU A 30 26.61 10.25 23.06
C LEU A 30 27.07 11.69 23.28
N PHE A 31 26.21 12.67 22.98
CA PHE A 31 26.54 14.10 22.95
C PHE A 31 25.59 14.91 23.85
N PRO A 32 25.58 14.65 25.17
CA PRO A 32 24.70 15.36 26.08
C PRO A 32 25.03 16.86 26.10
N GLY A 33 24.02 17.72 25.91
CA GLY A 33 24.18 19.18 25.92
C GLY A 33 24.67 19.80 24.60
N VAL A 34 24.88 18.99 23.57
CA VAL A 34 25.21 19.49 22.22
C VAL A 34 23.92 19.87 21.49
N GLU A 35 23.93 21.06 20.90
CA GLU A 35 22.83 21.55 20.07
C GLU A 35 23.08 21.20 18.61
N PHE A 36 22.03 20.80 17.90
CA PHE A 36 22.10 20.37 16.52
C PHE A 36 21.15 21.16 15.62
N SER A 37 21.60 21.42 14.39
CA SER A 37 20.79 21.95 13.30
C SER A 37 20.95 21.07 12.06
N ILE A 38 20.00 21.15 11.13
CA ILE A 38 20.01 20.38 9.90
C ILE A 38 19.86 21.28 8.68
N GLY A 39 20.90 21.29 7.84
CA GLY A 39 20.93 21.97 6.57
C GLY A 39 20.36 21.10 5.45
N THR A 40 19.50 21.66 4.61
CA THR A 40 19.06 21.02 3.36
C THR A 40 20.05 21.33 2.24
N ALA A 41 20.68 20.30 1.66
CA ALA A 41 21.56 20.39 0.51
C ALA A 41 20.88 19.93 -0.79
N TYR A 42 21.36 20.45 -1.92
CA TYR A 42 20.80 20.25 -3.25
C TYR A 42 21.82 19.56 -4.15
N THR A 43 21.56 18.30 -4.54
CA THR A 43 22.52 17.45 -5.29
C THR A 43 23.07 18.08 -6.56
N GLU A 44 22.27 18.91 -7.25
CA GLU A 44 22.66 19.54 -8.51
C GLU A 44 23.38 20.89 -8.33
N ALA A 45 23.35 21.48 -7.14
CA ALA A 45 23.77 22.87 -6.92
C ALA A 45 24.72 23.10 -5.75
N THR A 46 24.59 22.37 -4.63
CA THR A 46 25.39 22.58 -3.42
C THR A 46 26.88 22.32 -3.67
N ILE A 47 27.70 23.25 -3.18
CA ILE A 47 29.16 23.23 -3.23
C ILE A 47 29.73 23.29 -1.80
N PRO A 48 31.00 22.92 -1.57
CA PRO A 48 31.56 22.84 -0.21
C PRO A 48 31.48 24.15 0.59
N SER A 49 31.56 25.31 -0.07
CA SER A 49 31.45 26.61 0.59
C SER A 49 30.06 26.92 1.14
N ASP A 50 29.02 26.22 0.69
CA ASP A 50 27.65 26.36 1.21
C ASP A 50 27.47 25.62 2.54
N LEU A 51 28.40 24.73 2.89
CA LEU A 51 28.34 23.90 4.09
C LEU A 51 29.24 24.43 5.22
N GLN A 52 29.65 25.70 5.11
CA GLN A 52 30.42 26.40 6.12
C GLN A 52 29.56 26.73 7.36
N GLU A 53 30.18 27.32 8.38
CA GLU A 53 29.53 27.60 9.66
C GLU A 53 28.17 28.33 9.51
N HIS A 54 27.16 27.82 10.23
CA HIS A 54 25.84 28.42 10.36
C HIS A 54 25.53 28.67 11.83
N ASN A 55 25.32 29.93 12.22
CA ASN A 55 24.97 30.31 13.59
C ASN A 55 25.91 29.72 14.68
N GLY A 56 27.23 29.75 14.45
CA GLY A 56 28.20 29.17 15.38
C GLY A 56 28.25 27.64 15.39
N MET A 57 27.52 26.97 14.49
CA MET A 57 27.53 25.51 14.32
C MET A 57 28.27 25.11 13.04
N THR A 58 29.01 24.02 13.09
CA THR A 58 29.80 23.50 11.95
C THR A 58 29.27 22.14 11.51
N LEU A 59 29.53 21.75 10.25
CA LEU A 59 29.10 20.46 9.71
C LEU A 59 29.83 19.30 10.38
N GLN A 60 29.08 18.38 10.99
CA GLN A 60 29.62 17.23 11.72
C GLN A 60 29.21 15.88 11.12
N PHE A 61 28.02 15.76 10.54
CA PHE A 61 27.59 14.51 9.89
C PHE A 61 26.78 14.81 8.62
N SER A 62 26.67 13.84 7.70
CA SER A 62 25.81 13.96 6.53
C SER A 62 25.08 12.66 6.20
N ALA A 63 23.89 12.78 5.63
CA ALA A 63 23.05 11.68 5.16
C ALA A 63 22.31 12.09 3.88
N GLY A 64 22.92 11.84 2.71
CA GLY A 64 22.36 12.29 1.44
C GLY A 64 22.29 13.81 1.37
N SER A 65 21.07 14.36 1.21
CA SER A 65 20.81 15.81 1.22
C SER A 65 20.70 16.43 2.62
N ARG A 66 20.73 15.62 3.69
CA ARG A 66 20.63 16.07 5.08
C ARG A 66 22.03 16.33 5.66
N MET A 67 22.30 17.55 6.08
CA MET A 67 23.60 17.99 6.60
C MET A 67 23.46 18.35 8.08
N PHE A 68 24.11 17.63 8.99
CA PHE A 68 23.94 17.83 10.44
C PHE A 68 25.05 18.72 10.98
N PHE A 69 24.66 19.88 11.49
CA PHE A 69 25.52 20.88 12.10
C PHE A 69 25.42 20.79 13.62
N ALA A 70 26.53 21.06 14.31
CA ALA A 70 26.54 21.12 15.77
C ALA A 70 27.36 22.29 16.30
N ASN A 71 26.99 22.77 17.49
CA ASN A 71 27.71 23.83 18.20
C ASN A 71 29.07 23.40 18.76
N ASP A 72 29.29 22.11 18.97
CA ASP A 72 30.59 21.53 19.28
C ASP A 72 31.24 20.99 17.98
N PRO A 73 32.33 21.61 17.48
CA PRO A 73 32.97 21.23 16.24
C PRO A 73 33.78 19.93 16.32
N THR A 74 33.90 19.32 17.50
CA THR A 74 34.79 18.17 17.77
C THR A 74 34.06 16.83 17.82
N ILE A 75 32.74 16.82 17.81
CA ILE A 75 31.94 15.61 18.05
C ILE A 75 32.11 14.56 16.96
N ARG A 76 32.27 14.97 15.69
CA ARG A 76 32.54 14.04 14.59
C ARG A 76 33.87 13.35 14.82
N ASP A 77 34.94 14.09 15.05
CA ASP A 77 36.29 13.52 15.25
C ASP A 77 36.37 12.64 16.51
N SER A 78 35.62 13.02 17.55
CA SER A 78 35.52 12.24 18.78
C SER A 78 34.88 10.86 18.55
N LEU A 79 33.90 10.75 17.64
CA LEU A 79 33.25 9.49 17.31
C LEU A 79 33.93 8.74 16.14
N TYR A 80 34.29 9.49 15.10
CA TYR A 80 34.79 9.06 13.80
C TYR A 80 36.05 9.84 13.43
N PRO A 81 37.26 9.31 13.75
CA PRO A 81 38.52 9.96 13.40
C PRO A 81 38.71 10.17 11.88
N ASN A 82 38.08 9.34 11.06
CA ASN A 82 38.10 9.45 9.61
C ASN A 82 36.84 10.21 9.15
N PRO A 83 36.97 11.38 8.48
CA PRO A 83 35.84 12.20 8.05
C PRO A 83 34.80 11.46 7.21
N SER A 84 35.22 10.53 6.34
CA SER A 84 34.29 9.76 5.50
C SER A 84 33.29 8.92 6.28
N ASP A 85 33.62 8.51 7.50
CA ASP A 85 32.70 7.75 8.34
C ASP A 85 31.54 8.62 8.86
N GLY A 86 31.71 9.95 8.96
CA GLY A 86 30.64 10.90 9.28
C GLY A 86 29.59 11.07 8.17
N ALA A 87 29.94 10.72 6.93
CA ALA A 87 29.01 10.65 5.79
C ALA A 87 28.47 9.22 5.57
N ALA A 88 29.27 8.20 5.88
CA ALA A 88 28.88 6.81 5.73
C ALA A 88 27.92 6.31 6.83
N TYR A 89 28.06 6.86 8.04
CA TYR A 89 27.39 6.36 9.25
C TYR A 89 26.75 7.49 10.07
N PRO A 90 25.67 8.13 9.59
CA PRO A 90 24.84 9.07 10.35
C PRO A 90 24.00 8.38 11.45
N LEU A 91 24.53 7.31 12.03
CA LEU A 91 23.91 6.45 13.04
C LEU A 91 23.47 7.17 14.33
N PRO A 92 24.15 8.24 14.80
CA PRO A 92 23.68 8.99 15.97
C PRO A 92 22.24 9.49 15.83
N PHE A 93 21.82 9.84 14.62
CA PHE A 93 20.51 10.45 14.34
C PHE A 93 19.44 9.45 13.90
N THR A 94 19.73 8.13 13.93
CA THR A 94 18.72 7.12 13.58
C THR A 94 17.72 6.96 14.72
N PRO A 95 16.41 7.24 14.52
CA PRO A 95 15.38 6.98 15.53
C PRO A 95 15.27 5.49 15.82
N CYS A 96 15.01 5.15 17.08
CA CYS A 96 14.80 3.78 17.53
C CYS A 96 13.39 3.63 18.15
N ARG A 97 12.83 2.43 18.07
CA ARG A 97 11.54 2.09 18.70
C ARG A 97 11.59 2.29 20.21
N THR A 98 12.67 1.84 20.84
CA THR A 98 12.92 2.02 22.27
C THR A 98 14.40 2.30 22.50
N PHE A 99 14.73 3.03 23.56
CA PHE A 99 16.09 3.33 23.97
C PHE A 99 16.36 2.92 25.41
N HIS A 100 17.50 2.27 25.64
CA HIS A 100 17.87 1.70 26.94
C HIS A 100 19.26 2.19 27.34
N SER A 101 19.37 2.87 28.48
CA SER A 101 20.66 3.26 29.08
C SER A 101 21.07 2.19 30.08
N LEU A 102 22.05 1.37 29.71
CA LEU A 102 22.48 0.19 30.44
C LEU A 102 23.83 0.44 31.11
N ARG A 103 24.00 -0.01 32.35
CA ARG A 103 25.23 0.16 33.14
C ARG A 103 25.82 -1.20 33.51
N ASN A 104 27.15 -1.25 33.62
CA ASN A 104 27.89 -2.46 34.01
C ASN A 104 27.47 -3.68 33.19
N VAL A 105 27.38 -3.50 31.87
CA VAL A 105 27.04 -4.57 30.92
C VAL A 105 28.30 -5.36 30.65
N ARG A 106 28.29 -6.65 30.95
CA ARG A 106 29.40 -7.55 30.64
C ARG A 106 29.30 -8.02 29.19
N ILE A 107 30.21 -7.56 28.35
CA ILE A 107 30.21 -7.78 26.90
C ILE A 107 31.42 -8.62 26.51
N LEU A 108 31.20 -9.72 25.79
CA LEU A 108 32.27 -10.44 25.08
C LEU A 108 32.34 -9.94 23.63
N VAL A 109 33.49 -9.43 23.23
CA VAL A 109 33.75 -9.01 21.84
C VAL A 109 34.54 -10.12 21.14
N ILE A 110 34.02 -10.57 19.99
CA ILE A 110 34.59 -11.67 19.20
C ILE A 110 34.91 -11.18 17.80
N ASP A 111 36.07 -11.55 17.27
CA ASP A 111 36.34 -11.40 15.84
C ASP A 111 35.53 -12.43 15.04
N ASP A 112 34.58 -11.98 14.23
CA ASP A 112 33.68 -12.86 13.48
C ASP A 112 34.35 -13.63 12.32
N THR A 113 35.59 -13.25 11.95
CA THR A 113 36.38 -13.95 10.94
C THR A 113 37.28 -15.01 11.56
N THR A 114 38.02 -14.68 12.63
CA THR A 114 39.02 -15.56 13.24
C THR A 114 38.52 -16.33 14.46
N GLY A 115 37.47 -15.84 15.11
CA GLY A 115 36.97 -16.35 16.39
C GLY A 115 37.77 -15.90 17.61
N GLU A 116 38.79 -15.04 17.44
CA GLU A 116 39.55 -14.48 18.55
C GLU A 116 38.60 -13.79 19.54
N ASN A 117 38.79 -14.05 20.83
CA ASN A 117 37.88 -13.59 21.90
C ASN A 117 38.61 -13.30 23.22
N GLY A 118 39.91 -13.07 23.18
CA GLY A 118 40.74 -12.87 24.38
C GLY A 118 41.07 -14.15 25.15
N GLY A 119 40.86 -15.33 24.55
CA GLY A 119 41.19 -16.63 25.17
C GLY A 119 40.16 -17.15 26.17
N VAL A 120 38.94 -16.61 26.15
CA VAL A 120 37.83 -17.03 27.01
C VAL A 120 37.35 -18.43 26.63
N ILE A 121 37.18 -18.69 25.33
CA ILE A 121 36.78 -19.98 24.77
C ILE A 121 37.57 -20.27 23.48
N ALA A 122 37.47 -21.52 22.99
CA ALA A 122 38.09 -21.90 21.71
C ALA A 122 37.58 -21.03 20.56
N ASN A 123 38.49 -20.55 19.71
CA ASN A 123 38.14 -19.65 18.59
C ASN A 123 37.11 -20.28 17.64
N SER A 124 37.15 -21.59 17.42
CA SER A 124 36.16 -22.31 16.60
C SER A 124 34.74 -22.16 17.15
N ASP A 125 34.59 -22.20 18.46
CA ASP A 125 33.29 -22.15 19.13
C ASP A 125 32.80 -20.70 19.22
N ALA A 126 33.70 -19.77 19.56
CA ALA A 126 33.42 -18.33 19.55
C ALA A 126 32.90 -17.85 18.20
N ARG A 127 33.52 -18.30 17.11
CA ARG A 127 33.11 -17.93 15.75
C ARG A 127 31.68 -18.36 15.41
N LYS A 128 31.14 -19.41 16.03
CA LYS A 128 29.73 -19.84 15.83
C LYS A 128 28.72 -18.92 16.53
N LEU A 129 29.15 -18.14 17.52
CA LEU A 129 28.27 -17.26 18.29
C LEU A 129 27.97 -15.94 17.57
N VAL A 130 28.82 -15.55 16.62
CA VAL A 130 28.75 -14.26 15.92
C VAL A 130 28.79 -14.45 14.40
N GLY A 131 28.66 -13.36 13.67
CA GLY A 131 28.88 -13.26 12.23
C GLY A 131 28.99 -11.78 11.85
N ASP A 132 29.08 -11.47 10.56
CA ASP A 132 29.20 -10.08 10.10
C ASP A 132 28.04 -9.22 10.63
N CYS A 133 28.35 -8.35 11.60
CA CYS A 133 27.40 -7.49 12.32
C CYS A 133 26.32 -8.24 13.14
N LYS A 134 26.51 -9.51 13.48
CA LYS A 134 25.59 -10.29 14.34
C LYS A 134 26.16 -10.50 15.73
N GLY A 135 25.32 -10.30 16.75
CA GLY A 135 25.62 -10.58 18.16
C GLY A 135 24.49 -11.33 18.87
N LEU A 136 24.68 -11.52 20.18
CA LEU A 136 23.74 -12.17 21.09
C LEU A 136 23.47 -11.29 22.32
N ILE A 137 22.28 -11.43 22.90
CA ILE A 137 21.90 -10.81 24.17
C ILE A 137 21.32 -11.86 25.10
N ASP A 138 21.64 -11.81 26.39
CA ASP A 138 21.10 -12.75 27.37
C ASP A 138 19.59 -12.55 27.54
N LYS A 139 18.81 -13.63 27.51
CA LYS A 139 17.34 -13.61 27.64
C LYS A 139 16.89 -12.98 28.95
N THR A 140 17.54 -13.31 30.06
CA THR A 140 17.17 -12.81 31.39
C THR A 140 17.56 -11.34 31.54
N PHE A 141 18.74 -10.96 31.03
CA PHE A 141 19.18 -9.57 30.99
C PHE A 141 18.24 -8.70 30.15
N ALA A 142 17.85 -9.15 28.96
CA ALA A 142 16.92 -8.43 28.10
C ALA A 142 15.58 -8.19 28.82
N ALA A 143 14.97 -9.25 29.36
CA ALA A 143 13.71 -9.15 30.11
C ALA A 143 13.82 -8.21 31.33
N SER A 144 14.91 -8.30 32.10
CA SER A 144 15.14 -7.46 33.29
C SER A 144 15.31 -5.97 32.98
N ASN A 145 15.60 -5.62 31.71
CA ASN A 145 15.76 -4.24 31.25
C ASN A 145 14.62 -3.82 30.31
N ASN A 146 13.48 -4.52 30.28
CA ASN A 146 12.33 -4.24 29.41
C ASN A 146 12.69 -4.21 27.91
N ILE A 147 13.66 -5.03 27.50
CA ILE A 147 14.00 -5.26 26.10
C ILE A 147 13.23 -6.50 25.64
N GLU A 148 12.48 -6.38 24.55
CA GLU A 148 11.70 -7.50 24.00
C GLU A 148 12.63 -8.70 23.70
N PRO A 149 12.34 -9.92 24.21
CA PRO A 149 13.20 -11.10 24.08
C PRO A 149 13.09 -11.75 22.69
N ARG A 150 13.28 -10.95 21.65
CA ARG A 150 13.24 -11.34 20.23
C ARG A 150 14.51 -10.87 19.54
N ALA A 151 14.86 -11.44 18.40
CA ALA A 151 15.96 -10.88 17.61
C ALA A 151 15.59 -9.46 17.11
N PHE A 152 16.54 -8.54 17.12
CA PHE A 152 16.31 -7.16 16.67
C PHE A 152 17.54 -6.52 16.04
N GLN A 153 17.31 -5.56 15.16
CA GLN A 153 18.33 -4.64 14.67
C GLN A 153 18.59 -3.57 15.74
N PHE A 154 19.85 -3.31 16.06
CA PHE A 154 20.24 -2.39 17.12
C PHE A 154 21.12 -1.23 16.64
N ARG A 155 21.16 -0.18 17.47
CA ARG A 155 22.13 0.90 17.47
C ARG A 155 22.71 0.99 18.88
N LEU A 156 24.03 0.96 19.03
CA LEU A 156 24.67 0.98 20.35
C LEU A 156 25.73 2.07 20.40
N GLY A 157 25.72 2.90 21.45
CA GLY A 157 26.70 3.95 21.70
C GLY A 157 27.45 3.73 23.01
N ILE A 158 28.74 4.05 23.00
CA ILE A 158 29.65 3.91 24.15
C ILE A 158 30.33 5.26 24.35
N ARG A 159 30.17 5.83 25.54
CA ARG A 159 30.90 7.02 25.96
C ARG A 159 32.30 6.65 26.48
N PRO A 160 33.28 7.56 26.43
CA PRO A 160 34.59 7.34 27.04
C PRO A 160 34.48 6.87 28.50
N GLN A 161 35.16 5.77 28.83
CA GLN A 161 35.23 5.15 30.16
C GLN A 161 36.52 4.33 30.29
N GLU A 162 36.85 3.82 31.48
CA GLU A 162 38.13 3.14 31.74
C GLU A 162 38.45 2.01 30.74
N GLU A 163 37.49 1.11 30.49
CA GLU A 163 37.68 -0.02 29.57
C GLU A 163 37.45 0.34 28.08
N SER A 164 36.99 1.56 27.78
CA SER A 164 36.87 2.09 26.42
C SER A 164 37.14 3.61 26.45
N PRO A 165 38.41 4.04 26.38
CA PRO A 165 38.80 5.44 26.62
C PRO A 165 38.33 6.41 25.53
N VAL A 166 37.76 5.89 24.45
CA VAL A 166 37.25 6.65 23.32
C VAL A 166 35.76 6.41 23.13
N MET A 167 35.09 7.37 22.49
CA MET A 167 33.70 7.21 22.09
C MET A 167 33.60 6.19 20.95
N ARG A 168 32.60 5.30 21.01
CA ARG A 168 32.36 4.25 20.00
C ARG A 168 30.89 4.11 19.67
N ILE A 169 30.63 3.59 18.48
CA ILE A 169 29.28 3.25 18.03
C ILE A 169 29.30 1.90 17.32
N ALA A 170 28.21 1.16 17.49
CA ALA A 170 28.00 -0.13 16.87
C ALA A 170 26.58 -0.23 16.28
N LYS A 171 26.45 -1.03 15.23
CA LYS A 171 25.17 -1.41 14.61
C LYS A 171 25.24 -2.88 14.21
N GLY A 172 24.09 -3.52 14.22
CA GLY A 172 23.99 -4.92 13.84
C GLY A 172 22.65 -5.52 14.23
N THR A 173 22.64 -6.85 14.39
CA THR A 173 21.52 -7.59 14.96
C THR A 173 21.93 -8.25 16.29
N LEU A 174 21.01 -8.31 17.24
CA LEU A 174 21.15 -9.04 18.50
C LEU A 174 20.07 -10.12 18.55
N ALA A 175 20.48 -11.36 18.78
CA ALA A 175 19.56 -12.48 18.99
C ALA A 175 19.55 -12.92 20.47
N PRO A 176 18.37 -13.15 21.08
CA PRO A 176 18.26 -13.62 22.45
C PRO A 176 18.81 -15.04 22.61
N ALA A 177 19.74 -15.24 23.55
CA ALA A 177 20.37 -16.52 23.89
C ALA A 177 20.49 -16.69 25.42
N LYS A 178 20.85 -17.89 25.88
CA LYS A 178 21.22 -18.12 27.29
C LYS A 178 22.72 -17.89 27.44
N LEU A 179 23.12 -16.81 28.11
CA LEU A 179 24.53 -16.44 28.27
C LEU A 179 24.96 -16.35 29.74
N ASP A 180 24.02 -16.52 30.68
CA ASP A 180 24.17 -16.45 32.14
C ASP A 180 25.16 -17.45 32.74
N LYS A 181 25.55 -18.49 31.99
CA LYS A 181 26.57 -19.48 32.38
C LYS A 181 27.63 -19.69 31.31
N PHE A 182 27.73 -18.77 30.35
CA PHE A 182 28.59 -18.97 29.20
C PHE A 182 30.05 -18.60 29.50
N GLY A 183 31.01 -19.51 29.25
CA GLY A 183 32.45 -19.27 29.45
C GLY A 183 32.95 -19.47 30.89
N GLU A 184 32.43 -20.47 31.61
CA GLU A 184 32.78 -20.73 33.01
C GLU A 184 34.29 -21.00 33.22
N SER A 185 35.01 -19.99 33.72
CA SER A 185 36.22 -20.18 34.53
C SER A 185 36.52 -19.09 35.59
N PHE A 186 35.90 -17.89 35.58
CA PHE A 186 36.22 -16.86 36.60
C PHE A 186 35.03 -16.04 37.16
N PHE A 187 35.03 -15.92 38.49
CA PHE A 187 34.20 -15.05 39.32
C PHE A 187 34.71 -13.61 39.25
N ARG A 188 33.88 -12.64 38.85
CA ARG A 188 34.18 -11.20 39.01
C ARG A 188 33.13 -10.53 39.86
N MET A 189 33.56 -9.83 40.91
CA MET A 189 32.71 -8.94 41.68
C MET A 189 32.71 -7.57 41.00
N GLY A 190 31.52 -7.07 40.65
CA GLY A 190 31.31 -5.70 40.20
C GLY A 190 30.44 -4.94 41.20
N GLY A 191 30.75 -3.66 41.41
CA GLY A 191 30.04 -2.77 42.33
C GLY A 191 30.79 -2.47 43.63
N ASN A 192 30.23 -1.58 44.43
CA ASN A 192 30.82 -1.11 45.69
C ASN A 192 29.95 -1.55 46.87
N THR A 193 30.53 -2.16 47.90
CA THR A 193 29.82 -2.56 49.12
C THR A 193 29.18 -1.38 49.85
N ARG A 194 29.68 -0.15 49.67
CA ARG A 194 29.11 1.06 50.28
C ARG A 194 27.84 1.57 49.60
N ASP A 195 27.63 1.22 48.34
CA ASP A 195 26.58 1.80 47.49
C ASP A 195 25.46 0.79 47.17
N GLY A 196 25.50 -0.40 47.77
CA GLY A 196 24.50 -1.47 47.60
C GLY A 196 24.49 -2.12 46.20
N THR A 197 25.53 -1.91 45.38
CA THR A 197 25.57 -2.34 43.97
C THR A 197 26.38 -3.61 43.72
N LEU A 198 26.79 -4.32 44.78
CA LEU A 198 27.56 -5.55 44.65
C LEU A 198 26.73 -6.61 43.91
N ARG A 199 27.16 -6.97 42.69
CA ARG A 199 26.52 -8.01 41.87
C ARG A 199 27.56 -9.07 41.52
N SER A 200 27.28 -10.31 41.90
CA SER A 200 27.97 -11.49 41.35
C SER A 200 27.22 -11.93 40.10
N LYS A 201 27.93 -12.09 38.98
CA LYS A 201 27.33 -12.63 37.75
C LYS A 201 28.28 -13.58 37.05
N VAL A 202 27.79 -14.78 36.77
CA VAL A 202 28.44 -15.76 35.90
C VAL A 202 27.99 -15.44 34.46
N GLY A 203 28.83 -15.71 33.46
CA GLY A 203 28.47 -15.49 32.05
C GLY A 203 28.48 -14.02 31.56
N TYR A 204 27.84 -13.76 30.42
CA TYR A 204 27.83 -12.46 29.73
C TYR A 204 26.40 -11.91 29.56
N ASP A 205 26.27 -10.58 29.49
CA ASP A 205 25.02 -9.93 29.13
C ASP A 205 24.83 -9.84 27.61
N MET A 206 25.94 -9.62 26.89
CA MET A 206 25.95 -9.48 25.43
C MET A 206 27.21 -10.12 24.84
N VAL A 207 27.08 -10.61 23.60
CA VAL A 207 28.20 -10.99 22.75
C VAL A 207 28.12 -10.16 21.47
N LEU A 208 29.19 -9.48 21.09
CA LEU A 208 29.22 -8.61 19.91
C LEU A 208 30.37 -9.01 18.99
N ALA A 209 30.12 -8.99 17.68
CA ALA A 209 31.18 -9.10 16.68
C ALA A 209 32.01 -7.81 16.61
N THR A 210 33.30 -7.90 16.32
CA THR A 210 34.14 -6.73 16.00
C THR A 210 33.59 -5.95 14.81
N SER A 211 33.03 -6.65 13.82
CA SER A 211 32.34 -6.05 12.66
C SER A 211 31.13 -5.18 13.03
N CYS A 212 30.51 -5.33 14.20
CA CYS A 212 29.42 -4.45 14.65
C CYS A 212 29.87 -2.99 14.83
N PHE A 213 31.14 -2.77 15.21
CA PHE A 213 31.68 -1.45 15.56
C PHE A 213 32.08 -0.66 14.31
N LYS A 214 31.66 0.60 14.22
CA LYS A 214 31.84 1.45 13.02
C LYS A 214 32.76 2.64 13.30
N GLY A 215 33.41 3.13 12.24
CA GLY A 215 34.29 4.30 12.27
C GLY A 215 35.74 4.00 12.64
N ARG A 216 36.03 3.66 13.91
CA ARG A 216 37.40 3.45 14.38
C ARG A 216 37.99 2.13 13.87
N LYS A 217 39.18 2.20 13.26
CA LYS A 217 39.94 1.07 12.68
C LYS A 217 41.40 1.11 13.13
N GLY A 218 42.16 0.05 12.86
CA GLY A 218 43.58 -0.03 13.21
C GLY A 218 43.79 -0.19 14.72
N GLU A 219 44.76 0.52 15.29
CA GLU A 219 45.08 0.46 16.73
C GLU A 219 43.90 0.90 17.62
N ASP A 220 43.05 1.79 17.11
CA ASP A 220 41.85 2.30 17.77
C ASP A 220 40.63 1.39 17.61
N ALA A 221 40.71 0.30 16.84
CA ALA A 221 39.64 -0.69 16.75
C ALA A 221 39.35 -1.29 18.13
N ILE A 222 38.11 -1.67 18.39
CA ILE A 222 37.83 -2.46 19.59
C ILE A 222 38.50 -3.83 19.43
N LYS A 223 39.23 -4.27 20.46
CA LYS A 223 39.94 -5.54 20.42
C LYS A 223 38.98 -6.66 20.86
N PRO A 224 39.15 -7.89 20.37
CA PRO A 224 38.43 -9.02 20.94
C PRO A 224 38.80 -9.23 22.41
N GLY A 225 37.83 -9.64 23.22
CA GLY A 225 38.02 -9.82 24.66
C GLY A 225 36.79 -9.43 25.49
N GLU A 226 36.97 -9.45 26.80
CA GLU A 226 35.93 -9.12 27.76
C GLU A 226 35.92 -7.64 28.12
N TYR A 227 34.72 -7.08 28.24
CA TYR A 227 34.50 -5.70 28.65
C TYR A 227 33.35 -5.57 29.65
N MET A 228 33.44 -4.58 30.53
CA MET A 228 32.41 -4.11 31.45
C MET A 228 32.07 -2.66 31.11
N LEU A 229 30.98 -2.44 30.39
CA LEU A 229 30.70 -1.14 29.77
C LEU A 229 29.34 -0.58 30.18
N SER A 230 29.27 0.74 30.32
CA SER A 230 28.00 1.45 30.25
C SER A 230 27.69 1.83 28.79
N VAL A 231 26.51 1.47 28.30
CA VAL A 231 26.12 1.60 26.89
C VAL A 231 24.72 2.17 26.74
N GLY A 232 24.49 2.92 25.65
CA GLY A 232 23.15 3.29 25.19
C GLY A 232 22.74 2.34 24.07
N LEU A 233 21.63 1.61 24.24
CA LEU A 233 21.12 0.62 23.29
C LEU A 233 19.77 1.05 22.73
N GLY A 234 19.76 1.41 21.45
CA GLY A 234 18.55 1.62 20.67
C GLY A 234 18.10 0.35 19.95
N VAL A 235 16.84 -0.04 20.14
CA VAL A 235 16.18 -1.10 19.37
C VAL A 235 15.56 -0.46 18.13
N LYS A 236 16.14 -0.67 16.95
CA LYS A 236 15.65 -0.06 15.71
C LYS A 236 14.43 -0.80 15.16
N ALA A 237 14.53 -2.11 15.00
CA ALA A 237 13.46 -2.93 14.41
C ALA A 237 13.51 -4.37 14.94
N LEU A 238 12.35 -4.98 15.15
CA LEU A 238 12.24 -6.38 15.58
C LEU A 238 12.22 -7.34 14.37
N ALA A 239 12.74 -8.55 14.57
CA ALA A 239 12.66 -9.64 13.60
C ALA A 239 11.20 -10.13 13.47
N LEU A 240 10.57 -9.88 12.33
CA LEU A 240 9.18 -10.28 12.06
C LEU A 240 9.11 -10.82 10.64
N TYR A 241 8.26 -11.83 10.40
CA TYR A 241 7.95 -12.27 9.04
C TYR A 241 7.10 -11.23 8.32
N ARG A 242 7.42 -10.95 7.06
CA ARG A 242 6.78 -9.91 6.25
C ARG A 242 6.53 -10.39 4.83
N GLU A 243 5.67 -9.67 4.11
CA GLU A 243 5.51 -9.90 2.67
C GLU A 243 6.69 -9.30 1.92
N HIS A 244 7.09 -9.97 0.84
CA HIS A 244 8.09 -9.49 -0.09
C HIS A 244 7.57 -9.65 -1.51
N SER A 245 7.34 -8.54 -2.18
CA SER A 245 6.91 -8.53 -3.57
C SER A 245 8.05 -8.93 -4.50
N LEU A 246 7.84 -9.89 -5.42
CA LEU A 246 8.86 -10.21 -6.43
C LEU A 246 9.04 -9.05 -7.42
N GLY A 247 7.94 -8.54 -7.96
CA GLY A 247 7.90 -7.32 -8.76
C GLY A 247 8.78 -7.35 -10.02
N THR A 248 8.99 -6.16 -10.59
CA THR A 248 9.67 -6.00 -11.88
C THR A 248 11.15 -6.38 -11.86
N GLN A 249 11.85 -6.11 -10.75
CA GLN A 249 13.29 -6.41 -10.64
C GLN A 249 13.59 -7.91 -10.66
N ILE A 250 12.73 -8.74 -10.05
CA ILE A 250 12.95 -10.19 -10.00
C ILE A 250 12.37 -10.85 -11.25
N LEU A 251 11.08 -10.64 -11.54
CA LEU A 251 10.35 -11.40 -12.55
C LEU A 251 10.81 -11.12 -14.00
N VAL A 252 11.44 -9.97 -14.27
CA VAL A 252 12.03 -9.69 -15.59
C VAL A 252 13.11 -10.70 -16.00
N ASN A 253 13.71 -11.41 -15.04
CA ASN A 253 14.76 -12.41 -15.29
C ASN A 253 14.24 -13.79 -15.70
N TYR A 254 12.94 -14.08 -15.50
CA TYR A 254 12.36 -15.43 -15.54
C TYR A 254 11.21 -15.57 -16.56
N PRO A 255 11.48 -15.42 -17.88
CA PRO A 255 10.47 -15.49 -18.92
C PRO A 255 9.70 -16.82 -18.96
N SER A 256 10.35 -17.95 -18.67
CA SER A 256 9.72 -19.27 -18.77
C SER A 256 8.70 -19.48 -17.63
N ALA A 257 9.09 -19.13 -16.41
CA ALA A 257 8.24 -19.15 -15.23
C ALA A 257 7.09 -18.15 -15.37
N VAL A 258 7.37 -16.93 -15.86
CA VAL A 258 6.31 -15.95 -16.08
C VAL A 258 5.25 -16.50 -17.03
N LYS A 259 5.67 -17.08 -18.17
CA LYS A 259 4.73 -17.63 -19.14
C LYS A 259 3.91 -18.82 -18.62
N LYS A 260 4.54 -19.73 -17.88
CA LYS A 260 3.92 -21.02 -17.49
C LYS A 260 3.18 -20.98 -16.16
N GLU A 261 3.55 -20.06 -15.28
CA GLU A 261 3.11 -20.07 -13.87
C GLU A 261 2.58 -18.71 -13.43
N ILE A 262 3.29 -17.61 -13.70
CA ILE A 262 2.88 -16.28 -13.20
C ILE A 262 1.72 -15.67 -13.99
N LEU A 263 1.70 -15.79 -15.32
CA LEU A 263 0.60 -15.27 -16.15
C LEU A 263 -0.77 -15.85 -15.77
N PRO A 264 -0.93 -17.17 -15.56
CA PRO A 264 -2.16 -17.74 -15.02
C PRO A 264 -2.60 -17.11 -13.69
N ILE A 265 -1.67 -16.93 -12.75
CA ILE A 265 -1.95 -16.30 -11.44
C ILE A 265 -2.40 -14.85 -11.63
N ILE A 266 -1.70 -14.08 -12.45
CA ILE A 266 -2.03 -12.69 -12.75
C ILE A 266 -3.39 -12.57 -13.42
N LYS A 267 -3.69 -13.46 -14.38
CA LYS A 267 -5.00 -13.50 -15.03
C LYS A 267 -6.11 -13.71 -14.00
N GLN A 268 -5.97 -14.70 -13.12
CA GLN A 268 -6.96 -14.97 -12.06
C GLN A 268 -7.11 -13.78 -11.11
N GLN A 269 -6.01 -13.18 -10.67
CA GLN A 269 -6.04 -12.02 -9.78
C GLN A 269 -6.70 -10.79 -10.45
N ALA A 270 -6.40 -10.56 -11.74
CA ALA A 270 -7.00 -9.50 -12.54
C ALA A 270 -8.51 -9.71 -12.76
N GLU A 271 -8.93 -10.93 -13.08
CA GLU A 271 -10.35 -11.28 -13.24
C GLU A 271 -11.11 -11.08 -11.92
N GLN A 272 -10.51 -11.52 -10.80
CA GLN A 272 -11.08 -11.31 -9.47
C GLN A 272 -11.19 -9.81 -9.14
N LEU A 273 -10.14 -9.02 -9.40
CA LEU A 273 -10.17 -7.59 -9.12
C LEU A 273 -11.18 -6.85 -10.01
N ALA A 274 -11.26 -7.19 -11.30
CA ALA A 274 -12.26 -6.63 -12.21
C ALA A 274 -13.69 -6.93 -11.76
N HIS A 275 -13.91 -8.10 -11.15
CA HIS A 275 -15.19 -8.48 -10.56
C HIS A 275 -15.48 -7.79 -9.23
N ASP A 276 -14.49 -7.73 -8.33
CA ASP A 276 -14.61 -7.06 -7.03
C ASP A 276 -14.93 -5.56 -7.22
N GLN A 277 -14.33 -4.92 -8.22
CA GLN A 277 -14.57 -3.51 -8.54
C GLN A 277 -15.99 -3.22 -9.07
N LYS A 278 -16.80 -4.25 -9.39
CA LYS A 278 -18.20 -4.07 -9.78
C LYS A 278 -19.13 -3.83 -8.58
N ASP A 279 -18.70 -4.20 -7.37
CA ASP A 279 -19.46 -4.02 -6.13
C ASP A 279 -18.56 -3.38 -5.07
N LEU A 280 -18.96 -2.18 -4.60
CA LEU A 280 -18.23 -1.44 -3.57
C LEU A 280 -17.93 -2.25 -2.31
N ARG A 281 -18.85 -3.15 -1.92
CA ARG A 281 -18.67 -4.01 -0.76
C ARG A 281 -17.59 -5.04 -0.97
N ARG A 282 -17.50 -5.64 -2.15
CA ARG A 282 -16.43 -6.59 -2.47
C ARG A 282 -15.07 -5.92 -2.52
N LEU A 283 -14.98 -4.73 -3.12
CA LEU A 283 -13.73 -3.99 -3.12
C LEU A 283 -13.30 -3.58 -1.69
N ALA A 284 -14.24 -3.14 -0.86
CA ALA A 284 -13.97 -2.85 0.55
C ALA A 284 -13.59 -4.11 1.35
N GLN A 285 -14.25 -5.24 1.09
CA GLN A 285 -13.94 -6.53 1.69
C GLN A 285 -12.53 -6.98 1.30
N ARG A 286 -12.16 -6.86 0.03
CA ARG A 286 -10.79 -7.12 -0.46
C ARG A 286 -9.75 -6.25 0.24
N TYR A 287 -10.05 -4.97 0.51
CA TYR A 287 -9.18 -4.09 1.29
C TYR A 287 -8.98 -4.66 2.71
N VAL A 288 -10.06 -5.05 3.38
CA VAL A 288 -10.03 -5.66 4.72
C VAL A 288 -9.21 -6.96 4.71
N GLU A 289 -9.45 -7.85 3.75
CA GLU A 289 -8.73 -9.12 3.60
C GLU A 289 -7.23 -8.92 3.34
N THR A 290 -6.89 -7.93 2.52
CA THR A 290 -5.50 -7.55 2.25
C THR A 290 -4.79 -7.12 3.54
N TYR A 291 -5.47 -6.32 4.36
CA TYR A 291 -4.96 -5.89 5.66
C TYR A 291 -4.85 -7.05 6.66
N GLU A 292 -5.88 -7.89 6.76
CA GLU A 292 -5.92 -9.05 7.67
C GLU A 292 -4.85 -10.09 7.32
N ARG A 293 -4.58 -10.30 6.02
CA ARG A 293 -3.50 -11.19 5.56
C ARG A 293 -2.13 -10.71 6.07
N ARG A 294 -1.85 -9.41 5.96
CA ARG A 294 -0.62 -8.81 6.51
C ARG A 294 -0.57 -8.98 8.03
N LYS A 295 -1.71 -8.78 8.70
CA LYS A 295 -1.84 -8.95 10.16
C LYS A 295 -1.58 -10.39 10.60
N ALA A 296 -2.14 -11.36 9.89
CA ALA A 296 -1.96 -12.79 10.16
C ALA A 296 -0.50 -13.23 9.99
N LEU A 297 0.22 -12.70 8.99
CA LEU A 297 1.63 -13.01 8.78
C LEU A 297 2.50 -12.53 9.96
N LEU A 298 2.21 -11.34 10.48
CA LEU A 298 2.87 -10.82 11.67
C LEU A 298 2.53 -11.63 12.93
N ALA A 299 1.27 -12.05 13.06
CA ALA A 299 0.83 -12.91 14.15
C ALA A 299 1.62 -14.23 14.20
N LYS A 300 2.06 -14.80 13.06
CA LYS A 300 2.96 -15.98 13.05
C LYS A 300 4.30 -15.74 13.76
N SER A 301 4.71 -14.48 13.92
CA SER A 301 5.96 -14.11 14.62
C SER A 301 5.73 -13.83 16.11
N LEU A 302 4.47 -13.67 16.54
CA LEU A 302 4.06 -13.32 17.89
C LEU A 302 3.51 -14.57 18.59
N GLU A 303 4.07 -14.93 19.75
CA GLU A 303 3.45 -15.96 20.59
C GLU A 303 2.07 -15.47 21.05
N SER A 304 1.10 -16.38 21.04
CA SER A 304 -0.34 -16.15 21.26
C SER A 304 -0.63 -15.47 22.60
N ASN A 305 -0.77 -14.14 22.63
CA ASN A 305 -1.62 -13.36 23.56
C ASN A 305 -1.51 -11.82 23.42
N PHE A 306 -1.43 -11.26 22.21
CA PHE A 306 -1.34 -9.80 22.03
C PHE A 306 -2.15 -9.28 20.84
N GLN A 307 -3.49 -9.34 20.91
CA GLN A 307 -4.36 -8.83 19.84
C GLN A 307 -4.40 -7.29 19.79
N GLU A 308 -4.30 -6.62 20.95
CA GLU A 308 -4.33 -5.14 21.07
C GLU A 308 -3.00 -4.50 20.64
N ASP A 309 -1.87 -5.11 21.00
CA ASP A 309 -0.50 -4.64 20.71
C ASP A 309 -0.16 -4.70 19.20
N ILE A 310 -0.89 -5.51 18.42
CA ILE A 310 -0.72 -5.59 16.96
C ILE A 310 -1.19 -4.30 16.27
N ASN A 311 -2.27 -3.67 16.76
CA ASN A 311 -2.81 -2.45 16.14
C ASN A 311 -1.88 -1.25 16.35
N ASP A 312 -1.24 -1.14 17.52
CA ASP A 312 -0.20 -0.13 17.80
C ASP A 312 1.11 -0.43 17.07
N LYS A 313 1.49 -1.71 16.92
CA LYS A 313 2.71 -2.09 16.17
C LYS A 313 2.57 -1.90 14.65
N PHE A 314 1.38 -1.92 14.08
CA PHE A 314 1.15 -1.67 12.65
C PHE A 314 1.44 -0.22 12.23
N SER A 315 1.49 0.71 13.17
CA SER A 315 1.75 2.14 12.96
C SER A 315 3.17 2.51 12.49
N ILE A 316 4.00 1.53 12.05
CA ILE A 316 5.46 1.69 11.79
C ILE A 316 5.98 1.01 10.49
N PHE A 317 5.16 0.21 9.78
CA PHE A 317 5.69 -0.80 8.83
C PHE A 317 5.62 -0.57 7.32
N ASP A 318 5.09 0.54 6.80
CA ASP A 318 5.20 0.86 5.37
C ASP A 318 6.62 1.36 4.99
N SER A 319 7.47 1.67 5.98
CA SER A 319 8.91 1.96 5.77
C SER A 319 9.78 0.74 5.41
N LEU A 320 9.27 -0.48 5.51
CA LEU A 320 10.07 -1.71 5.37
C LEU A 320 9.45 -2.77 4.44
N ASP A 321 8.52 -2.39 3.55
CA ASP A 321 8.19 -3.24 2.39
C ASP A 321 9.43 -3.32 1.50
N SER A 322 10.24 -4.34 1.75
CA SER A 322 11.49 -4.63 1.05
C SER A 322 11.27 -5.18 -0.37
N GLY A 323 10.06 -4.99 -0.93
CA GLY A 323 9.74 -5.17 -2.33
C GLY A 323 10.39 -4.09 -3.20
N GLY A 324 11.64 -4.35 -3.58
CA GLY A 324 12.56 -3.46 -4.27
C GLY A 324 11.94 -2.60 -5.37
N GLU A 325 11.76 -1.33 -5.04
CA GLU A 325 12.18 -0.22 -5.88
C GLU A 325 12.90 0.76 -4.96
N VAL A 326 14.08 1.24 -5.38
CA VAL A 326 14.78 2.32 -4.68
C VAL A 326 13.99 3.59 -4.95
N ASP A 327 12.87 3.74 -4.25
CA ASP A 327 12.30 5.04 -4.02
C ASP A 327 13.33 5.83 -3.21
N ASN A 328 13.42 7.13 -3.50
CA ASN A 328 14.09 8.07 -2.62
C ASN A 328 13.27 8.11 -1.32
N ALA A 329 13.34 7.04 -0.52
CA ALA A 329 12.75 6.97 0.79
C ALA A 329 13.53 7.96 1.65
N THR A 330 13.06 9.20 1.65
CA THR A 330 13.17 10.05 2.83
C THR A 330 12.44 9.30 3.94
N ASP A 331 13.19 8.85 4.94
CA ASP A 331 12.78 8.07 6.13
C ASP A 331 11.62 8.70 6.96
N GLY A 332 10.99 9.79 6.49
CA GLY A 332 9.92 10.54 7.16
C GLY A 332 8.50 10.33 6.62
N GLU A 333 8.27 9.64 5.50
CA GLU A 333 6.91 9.46 4.96
C GLU A 333 6.08 8.34 5.63
N SER A 334 6.71 7.44 6.37
CA SER A 334 6.13 6.17 6.83
C SER A 334 5.04 6.30 7.90
N LEU A 335 5.29 7.06 8.97
CA LEU A 335 4.39 7.18 10.13
C LEU A 335 2.99 7.71 9.76
N SER A 336 2.88 8.52 8.70
CA SER A 336 1.61 9.11 8.26
C SER A 336 0.73 8.19 7.42
N TYR A 337 1.31 7.21 6.72
CA TYR A 337 0.58 6.22 5.93
C TYR A 337 -0.02 5.13 6.83
N GLU A 338 0.69 4.76 7.89
CA GLU A 338 0.35 3.62 8.75
C GLU A 338 -0.87 3.88 9.65
N GLN A 339 -1.01 5.10 10.19
CA GLN A 339 -2.21 5.53 10.93
C GLN A 339 -3.44 5.67 10.02
N LYS A 340 -3.22 6.04 8.75
CA LYS A 340 -4.28 6.22 7.76
C LYS A 340 -4.90 4.87 7.36
N ASP A 341 -4.07 3.86 7.15
CA ASP A 341 -4.53 2.52 6.77
C ASP A 341 -5.27 1.80 7.92
N LEU A 342 -4.83 1.95 9.18
CA LEU A 342 -5.54 1.40 10.33
C LEU A 342 -6.95 2.02 10.52
N LEU A 343 -7.07 3.33 10.31
CA LEU A 343 -8.36 4.02 10.38
C LEU A 343 -9.32 3.54 9.29
N LEU A 344 -8.87 3.48 8.03
CA LEU A 344 -9.70 3.04 6.92
C LEU A 344 -10.12 1.58 7.09
N TYR A 345 -9.18 0.70 7.47
CA TYR A 345 -9.48 -0.69 7.81
C TYR A 345 -10.56 -0.79 8.89
N SER A 346 -10.43 -0.04 9.98
CA SER A 346 -11.39 -0.07 11.09
C SER A 346 -12.78 0.40 10.66
N LEU A 347 -12.85 1.48 9.88
CA LEU A 347 -14.11 1.99 9.33
C LEU A 347 -14.76 0.96 8.39
N LEU A 348 -14.03 0.45 7.40
CA LEU A 348 -14.55 -0.50 6.43
C LEU A 348 -14.99 -1.80 7.10
N LYS A 349 -14.18 -2.36 8.00
CA LYS A 349 -14.51 -3.61 8.71
C LYS A 349 -15.79 -3.49 9.53
N ASN A 350 -15.94 -2.40 10.28
CA ASN A 350 -17.17 -2.19 11.08
C ASN A 350 -18.37 -1.85 10.19
N ASP A 351 -18.19 -1.10 9.12
CA ASP A 351 -19.31 -0.75 8.23
C ASP A 351 -19.81 -1.96 7.43
N LEU A 352 -18.90 -2.79 6.91
CA LEU A 352 -19.22 -4.03 6.19
C LEU A 352 -19.91 -5.07 7.07
N PHE A 353 -19.47 -5.21 8.33
CA PHE A 353 -20.05 -6.16 9.27
C PHE A 353 -21.49 -5.79 9.66
N ASN A 354 -21.86 -4.51 9.57
CA ASN A 354 -23.15 -4.01 10.02
C ASN A 354 -24.03 -3.54 8.85
N TYR A 355 -24.04 -2.24 8.52
CA TYR A 355 -25.09 -1.65 7.67
C TYR A 355 -24.60 -0.98 6.37
N CYS A 356 -23.29 -0.98 6.08
CA CYS A 356 -22.71 -0.39 4.87
C CYS A 356 -23.10 1.09 4.62
N GLN A 357 -23.12 1.90 5.68
CA GLN A 357 -23.65 3.27 5.66
C GLN A 357 -22.67 4.26 5.02
N LEU A 358 -21.36 4.02 5.09
CA LEU A 358 -20.30 4.94 4.66
C LEU A 358 -19.58 4.52 3.38
N LEU A 359 -19.84 3.34 2.82
CA LEU A 359 -19.11 2.86 1.62
C LEU A 359 -19.17 3.82 0.42
N GLU A 360 -20.31 4.52 0.24
CA GLU A 360 -20.49 5.50 -0.84
C GLU A 360 -20.00 6.93 -0.48
N HIS A 361 -19.34 7.10 0.67
CA HIS A 361 -18.84 8.40 1.15
C HIS A 361 -17.65 8.88 0.31
N PRO A 362 -17.56 10.17 -0.08
CA PRO A 362 -16.49 10.68 -0.95
C PRO A 362 -15.06 10.36 -0.49
N LYS A 363 -14.79 10.38 0.82
CA LYS A 363 -13.49 9.95 1.37
C LYS A 363 -13.24 8.47 1.11
N ILE A 364 -14.19 7.61 1.46
CA ILE A 364 -14.06 6.14 1.33
C ILE A 364 -13.90 5.75 -0.14
N ILE A 365 -14.72 6.32 -1.02
CA ILE A 365 -14.63 6.11 -2.47
C ILE A 365 -13.26 6.49 -3.02
N THR A 366 -12.71 7.65 -2.63
CA THR A 366 -11.37 8.06 -3.07
C THR A 366 -10.32 7.05 -2.63
N GLU A 367 -10.36 6.60 -1.37
CA GLU A 367 -9.38 5.64 -0.87
C GLU A 367 -9.52 4.26 -1.54
N LEU A 368 -10.75 3.80 -1.78
CA LEU A 368 -11.01 2.54 -2.50
C LEU A 368 -10.59 2.63 -3.98
N GLN A 369 -10.75 3.78 -4.62
CA GLN A 369 -10.24 4.02 -5.99
C GLN A 369 -8.72 3.95 -6.04
N GLU A 370 -8.02 4.56 -5.08
CA GLU A 370 -6.56 4.51 -5.01
C GLU A 370 -6.07 3.09 -4.66
N PHE A 371 -6.77 2.38 -3.77
CA PHE A 371 -6.52 0.97 -3.49
C PHE A 371 -6.68 0.10 -4.75
N ALA A 372 -7.80 0.23 -5.46
CA ALA A 372 -8.06 -0.45 -6.72
C ALA A 372 -6.96 -0.20 -7.77
N ARG A 373 -6.54 1.06 -7.92
CA ARG A 373 -5.46 1.45 -8.84
C ARG A 373 -4.14 0.79 -8.43
N LYS A 374 -3.79 0.83 -7.15
CA LYS A 374 -2.57 0.19 -6.62
C LYS A 374 -2.59 -1.33 -6.85
N GLU A 375 -3.71 -1.99 -6.57
CA GLU A 375 -3.87 -3.43 -6.81
C GLU A 375 -3.68 -3.78 -8.30
N TRP A 376 -4.27 -3.00 -9.21
CA TRP A 376 -4.04 -3.19 -10.65
C TRP A 376 -2.58 -3.04 -11.05
N VAL A 377 -1.89 -2.01 -10.53
CA VAL A 377 -0.44 -1.83 -10.76
C VAL A 377 0.34 -3.00 -10.18
N GLU A 378 0.01 -3.46 -8.97
CA GLU A 378 0.69 -4.59 -8.33
C GLU A 378 0.54 -5.88 -9.14
N ILE A 379 -0.65 -6.16 -9.65
CA ILE A 379 -0.93 -7.30 -10.53
C ILE A 379 -0.12 -7.16 -11.84
N ALA A 380 -0.21 -6.02 -12.52
CA ALA A 380 0.45 -5.81 -13.81
C ALA A 380 1.98 -5.87 -13.73
N THR A 381 2.56 -5.46 -12.61
CA THR A 381 4.01 -5.43 -12.38
C THR A 381 4.54 -6.69 -11.69
N GLY A 382 3.66 -7.65 -11.38
CA GLY A 382 3.99 -8.87 -10.64
C GLY A 382 4.39 -8.62 -9.18
N ARG A 383 4.13 -7.43 -8.64
CA ARG A 383 4.28 -7.14 -7.20
C ARG A 383 3.23 -7.87 -6.37
N SER A 384 2.11 -8.29 -6.96
CA SER A 384 1.10 -9.14 -6.31
C SER A 384 1.60 -10.58 -6.03
N ILE A 385 2.73 -10.98 -6.65
CA ILE A 385 3.39 -12.25 -6.35
C ILE A 385 4.27 -12.05 -5.11
N LYS A 386 3.80 -12.57 -3.97
CA LYS A 386 4.42 -12.38 -2.65
C LYS A 386 5.20 -13.60 -2.20
N PHE A 387 6.43 -13.38 -1.76
CA PHE A 387 7.21 -14.27 -0.90
C PHE A 387 7.06 -13.83 0.56
N THR A 388 7.49 -14.68 1.49
CA THR A 388 7.68 -14.28 2.89
C THR A 388 9.13 -13.86 3.08
N SER A 389 9.41 -12.82 3.85
CA SER A 389 10.76 -12.45 4.25
C SER A 389 10.94 -12.50 5.76
N GLY A 390 12.18 -12.73 6.21
CA GLY A 390 12.56 -12.71 7.61
C GLY A 390 13.99 -12.22 7.82
N LEU A 391 14.34 -11.87 9.05
CA LEU A 391 15.65 -11.32 9.38
C LEU A 391 16.74 -12.38 9.14
N ALA A 392 17.70 -12.05 8.29
CA ALA A 392 18.83 -12.92 8.00
C ALA A 392 19.67 -13.12 9.27
N GLN A 393 20.07 -14.36 9.55
CA GLN A 393 20.99 -14.72 10.61
C GLN A 393 22.06 -15.69 10.08
N PRO A 394 23.35 -15.49 10.41
CA PRO A 394 24.39 -16.42 9.99
C PRO A 394 24.35 -17.67 10.86
N ASN A 395 24.55 -18.85 10.24
CA ASN A 395 24.78 -20.09 10.98
C ASN A 395 25.76 -21.00 10.23
N LEU A 396 26.85 -21.40 10.90
CA LEU A 396 27.93 -22.21 10.33
C LEU A 396 27.66 -23.73 10.38
N ASP A 397 26.62 -24.19 11.08
CA ASP A 397 26.22 -25.59 11.12
C ASP A 397 25.37 -26.00 9.88
N LEU A 398 24.95 -25.01 9.09
CA LEU A 398 24.31 -25.20 7.78
C LEU A 398 25.37 -25.43 6.69
N GLN A 399 25.16 -26.41 5.83
CA GLN A 399 25.94 -26.58 4.60
C GLN A 399 25.63 -25.48 3.58
N HIS A 400 26.47 -25.34 2.55
CA HIS A 400 26.33 -24.26 1.56
C HIS A 400 25.01 -24.32 0.75
N ASN A 401 24.41 -25.50 0.63
CA ASN A 401 23.12 -25.73 -0.03
C ASN A 401 21.94 -25.82 0.95
N GLU A 402 22.15 -25.52 2.24
CA GLU A 402 21.15 -25.58 3.29
C GLU A 402 20.76 -24.18 3.78
N ILE A 403 19.55 -24.07 4.30
CA ILE A 403 18.98 -22.87 4.93
C ILE A 403 18.02 -23.32 6.01
N CYS A 404 17.79 -22.52 7.05
CA CYS A 404 16.79 -22.81 8.07
C CYS A 404 15.72 -21.72 8.08
N VAL A 405 14.52 -22.10 7.65
CA VAL A 405 13.29 -21.33 7.78
C VAL A 405 12.37 -22.08 8.74
N PRO A 406 12.17 -21.56 9.97
CA PRO A 406 11.41 -22.26 11.02
C PRO A 406 9.98 -22.64 10.62
N THR A 407 9.35 -21.86 9.73
CA THR A 407 7.95 -22.02 9.31
C THR A 407 7.76 -22.94 8.10
N ILE A 408 8.84 -23.49 7.53
CA ILE A 408 8.80 -24.44 6.41
C ILE A 408 9.25 -25.80 6.91
N ASP A 409 8.67 -26.89 6.42
CA ASP A 409 9.02 -28.25 6.85
C ASP A 409 10.50 -28.59 6.57
N ASP A 410 11.08 -29.43 7.43
CA ASP A 410 12.44 -29.93 7.25
C ASP A 410 12.59 -30.72 5.93
N GLY A 411 13.67 -30.48 5.21
CA GLY A 411 13.99 -31.14 3.94
C GLY A 411 13.29 -30.57 2.70
N GLU A 412 12.34 -29.65 2.83
CA GLU A 412 11.69 -28.97 1.71
C GLU A 412 12.67 -28.09 0.92
N GLU A 413 12.53 -28.06 -0.40
CA GLU A 413 13.31 -27.16 -1.24
C GLU A 413 12.66 -25.77 -1.29
N ILE A 414 13.45 -24.72 -1.12
CA ILE A 414 12.97 -23.34 -1.07
C ILE A 414 13.71 -22.44 -2.05
N ILE A 415 12.98 -21.50 -2.65
CA ILE A 415 13.53 -20.40 -3.46
C ILE A 415 13.88 -19.27 -2.49
N VAL A 416 15.06 -18.68 -2.61
CA VAL A 416 15.56 -17.61 -1.72
C VAL A 416 16.17 -16.48 -2.55
N THR A 417 15.92 -15.25 -2.13
CA THR A 417 16.47 -14.03 -2.74
C THR A 417 16.57 -12.89 -1.74
N ARG A 418 17.32 -11.84 -2.10
CA ARG A 418 17.37 -10.56 -1.41
C ARG A 418 17.15 -9.42 -2.41
N SER A 419 16.54 -8.33 -1.96
CA SER A 419 16.40 -7.10 -2.75
C SER A 419 17.41 -6.04 -2.28
N PRO A 420 17.89 -5.14 -3.18
CA PRO A 420 17.60 -5.12 -4.62
C PRO A 420 18.30 -6.26 -5.38
N LEU A 421 17.62 -6.82 -6.39
CA LEU A 421 18.20 -7.84 -7.26
C LEU A 421 18.96 -7.18 -8.42
N ILE A 422 20.23 -7.56 -8.61
CA ILE A 422 21.03 -7.12 -9.77
C ILE A 422 20.61 -7.90 -11.02
N ASN A 423 20.65 -9.23 -10.95
CA ASN A 423 20.29 -10.15 -12.03
C ASN A 423 19.95 -11.54 -11.45
N SER A 424 19.65 -12.51 -12.32
CA SER A 424 19.23 -13.86 -11.90
C SER A 424 20.19 -14.60 -10.95
N ASN A 425 21.47 -14.21 -10.86
CA ASN A 425 22.44 -14.83 -9.96
C ASN A 425 22.05 -14.70 -8.48
N GLY A 426 21.22 -13.70 -8.13
CA GLY A 426 20.80 -13.41 -6.75
C GLY A 426 19.57 -14.16 -6.26
N VAL A 427 19.00 -15.04 -7.09
CA VAL A 427 17.92 -15.95 -6.68
C VAL A 427 18.45 -17.37 -6.79
N ILE A 428 18.30 -18.15 -5.73
CA ILE A 428 18.81 -19.53 -5.64
C ILE A 428 17.76 -20.46 -5.03
N THR A 429 17.99 -21.77 -5.17
CA THR A 429 17.22 -22.79 -4.44
C THR A 429 18.11 -23.45 -3.39
N LEU A 430 17.60 -23.62 -2.17
CA LEU A 430 18.28 -24.25 -1.05
C LEU A 430 17.38 -25.31 -0.41
N LYS A 431 17.96 -26.27 0.31
CA LYS A 431 17.21 -27.26 1.09
C LYS A 431 16.99 -26.75 2.51
N ASN A 432 15.75 -26.75 2.98
CA ASN A 432 15.44 -26.38 4.34
C ASN A 432 15.98 -27.43 5.32
N LYS A 433 16.64 -26.98 6.38
CA LYS A 433 17.15 -27.79 7.47
C LYS A 433 16.89 -27.09 8.79
N HIS A 434 16.11 -27.71 9.66
CA HIS A 434 15.83 -27.15 10.98
C HIS A 434 17.06 -27.20 11.89
N LEU A 435 17.28 -26.11 12.60
CA LEU A 435 18.32 -26.00 13.63
C LEU A 435 17.75 -26.36 15.01
N PRO A 436 18.58 -26.81 15.97
CA PRO A 436 18.11 -27.13 17.32
C PRO A 436 17.45 -25.94 18.04
N GLU A 437 17.99 -24.74 17.82
CA GLU A 437 17.43 -23.49 18.31
C GLU A 437 17.11 -22.56 17.15
N MET A 438 15.86 -22.10 17.09
CA MET A 438 15.33 -21.24 16.04
C MET A 438 14.51 -20.12 16.66
N LEU A 439 14.64 -18.92 16.12
CA LEU A 439 13.84 -17.76 16.53
C LEU A 439 12.80 -17.42 15.48
N ASN A 440 11.58 -17.15 15.94
CA ASN A 440 10.51 -16.66 15.07
C ASN A 440 10.88 -15.30 14.45
N GLY A 441 10.52 -15.12 13.18
CA GLY A 441 10.85 -13.93 12.40
C GLY A 441 12.28 -13.92 11.81
N CYS A 442 13.08 -14.96 12.05
CA CYS A 442 14.43 -15.12 11.50
C CYS A 442 14.50 -16.18 10.39
N VAL A 443 15.52 -16.04 9.55
CA VAL A 443 15.95 -16.99 8.52
C VAL A 443 17.45 -17.20 8.68
N TYR A 444 17.90 -18.45 8.89
CA TYR A 444 19.32 -18.73 9.06
C TYR A 444 19.94 -19.28 7.78
N ILE A 445 21.11 -18.79 7.41
CA ILE A 445 21.81 -19.19 6.21
C ILE A 445 23.31 -19.29 6.46
N HIS A 446 23.99 -20.14 5.70
CA HIS A 446 25.45 -20.16 5.70
C HIS A 446 26.00 -18.82 5.17
N PRO A 447 26.88 -18.11 5.91
CA PRO A 447 27.30 -16.74 5.59
C PRO A 447 27.96 -16.63 4.20
N LYS A 448 28.74 -17.64 3.80
CA LYS A 448 29.34 -17.68 2.46
C LYS A 448 28.29 -17.79 1.35
N THR A 449 27.24 -18.58 1.54
CA THR A 449 26.14 -18.71 0.56
C THR A 449 25.39 -17.38 0.42
N ALA A 450 25.16 -16.69 1.54
CA ALA A 450 24.49 -15.40 1.57
C ALA A 450 25.32 -14.31 0.86
N MET A 451 26.63 -14.28 1.09
CA MET A 451 27.56 -13.36 0.43
C MET A 451 27.70 -13.65 -1.07
N ASP A 452 28.00 -14.90 -1.44
CA ASP A 452 28.33 -15.29 -2.82
C ASP A 452 27.15 -15.12 -3.80
N ASN A 453 25.91 -15.24 -3.31
CA ASN A 453 24.71 -15.14 -4.15
C ASN A 453 23.95 -13.83 -3.97
N MET A 454 23.82 -13.32 -2.76
CA MET A 454 22.90 -12.22 -2.43
C MET A 454 23.60 -10.97 -1.89
N GLN A 455 24.93 -10.98 -1.80
CA GLN A 455 25.74 -9.91 -1.20
C GLN A 455 25.26 -9.51 0.20
N CYS A 456 24.64 -10.47 0.91
CA CYS A 456 23.95 -10.28 2.19
C CYS A 456 24.96 -10.07 3.32
N ASP A 457 24.68 -9.11 4.19
CA ASP A 457 25.29 -9.00 5.52
C ASP A 457 24.22 -9.31 6.59
N PHE A 458 24.58 -9.24 7.88
CA PHE A 458 23.63 -9.54 8.97
C PHE A 458 23.40 -8.33 9.88
N ASP A 459 23.51 -7.13 9.31
CA ASP A 459 23.29 -5.87 10.05
C ASP A 459 21.82 -5.42 10.11
N GLY A 460 20.94 -6.15 9.41
CA GLY A 460 19.51 -5.90 9.30
C GLY A 460 18.86 -6.44 8.02
N ASP A 461 19.61 -7.10 7.14
CA ASP A 461 19.08 -7.66 5.88
C ASP A 461 17.95 -8.66 6.09
N LEU A 462 16.99 -8.65 5.15
CA LEU A 462 15.91 -9.61 5.09
C LEU A 462 16.11 -10.55 3.89
N LEU A 463 15.91 -11.85 4.09
CA LEU A 463 15.87 -12.84 3.03
C LEU A 463 14.42 -13.16 2.71
N ALA A 464 14.05 -13.03 1.43
CA ALA A 464 12.75 -13.43 0.92
C ALA A 464 12.80 -14.89 0.45
N PHE A 465 11.79 -15.66 0.80
CA PHE A 465 11.72 -17.08 0.54
C PHE A 465 10.29 -17.56 0.21
N ALA A 466 10.22 -18.66 -0.54
CA ALA A 466 9.01 -19.44 -0.73
C ALA A 466 9.36 -20.92 -0.95
N ALA A 467 8.47 -21.82 -0.56
CA ALA A 467 8.64 -23.23 -0.88
C ALA A 467 8.58 -23.44 -2.40
N SER A 468 9.52 -24.21 -2.95
CA SER A 468 9.62 -24.46 -4.40
C SER A 468 8.38 -25.17 -4.94
N LYS A 469 7.68 -25.96 -4.12
CA LYS A 469 6.40 -26.59 -4.46
C LYS A 469 5.27 -25.58 -4.75
N SER A 470 5.38 -24.35 -4.25
CA SER A 470 4.41 -23.29 -4.54
C SER A 470 4.70 -22.58 -5.86
N PHE A 471 5.95 -22.67 -6.37
CA PHE A 471 6.38 -22.08 -7.62
C PHE A 471 7.32 -23.03 -8.39
N PRO A 472 6.86 -24.23 -8.79
CA PRO A 472 7.70 -25.26 -9.40
C PRO A 472 8.35 -24.83 -10.72
N HIS A 473 7.69 -24.00 -11.53
CA HIS A 473 8.28 -23.54 -12.79
C HIS A 473 9.35 -22.48 -12.53
N LEU A 474 9.13 -21.56 -11.59
CA LEU A 474 10.15 -20.61 -11.15
C LEU A 474 11.36 -21.34 -10.54
N ALA A 475 11.17 -22.29 -9.63
CA ALA A 475 12.27 -23.04 -9.02
C ALA A 475 13.15 -23.73 -10.07
N ARG A 476 12.52 -24.33 -11.08
CA ARG A 476 13.24 -24.98 -12.19
C ARG A 476 14.02 -23.98 -13.05
N GLU A 477 13.43 -22.83 -13.38
CA GLU A 477 14.15 -21.79 -14.14
C GLU A 477 15.26 -21.13 -13.31
N VAL A 478 15.07 -20.93 -12.01
CA VAL A 478 16.12 -20.45 -11.09
C VAL A 478 17.33 -21.39 -11.13
N LYS A 479 17.12 -22.70 -11.05
CA LYS A 479 18.20 -23.68 -11.20
C LYS A 479 18.88 -23.61 -12.57
N GLU A 480 18.10 -23.49 -13.64
CA GLU A 480 18.61 -23.36 -15.01
C GLU A 480 19.48 -22.11 -15.19
N LYS A 481 19.05 -20.96 -14.64
CA LYS A 481 19.78 -19.69 -14.69
C LYS A 481 21.07 -19.72 -13.88
N ASN A 482 21.12 -20.53 -12.82
CA ASN A 482 22.30 -20.70 -11.99
C ASN A 482 23.30 -21.75 -12.50
N LEU A 483 23.01 -22.43 -13.63
CA LEU A 483 24.02 -23.25 -14.30
C LEU A 483 25.19 -22.38 -14.77
N ALA A 484 26.41 -22.91 -14.68
CA ALA A 484 27.64 -22.16 -14.94
C ALA A 484 27.68 -21.44 -16.31
N HIS A 485 27.10 -22.03 -17.35
CA HIS A 485 27.04 -21.43 -18.69
C HIS A 485 25.93 -20.37 -18.86
N ASN A 486 24.93 -20.35 -17.97
CA ASN A 486 23.80 -19.42 -18.01
C ASN A 486 24.01 -18.20 -17.09
N ARG A 487 24.70 -18.37 -15.95
CA ARG A 487 25.00 -17.28 -14.99
C ARG A 487 25.59 -16.06 -15.66
N TYR A 488 25.29 -14.90 -15.09
CA TYR A 488 26.06 -13.69 -15.35
C TYR A 488 27.44 -13.82 -14.67
N PRO A 489 28.47 -13.10 -15.15
CA PRO A 489 29.70 -12.95 -14.39
C PRO A 489 29.43 -12.47 -12.96
N ASP A 490 30.20 -12.95 -12.00
CA ASP A 490 30.08 -12.52 -10.61
C ASP A 490 30.48 -11.05 -10.49
N ILE A 491 29.73 -10.32 -9.67
CA ILE A 491 29.99 -8.91 -9.42
C ILE A 491 31.24 -8.79 -8.53
N VAL A 492 32.21 -8.03 -9.01
CA VAL A 492 33.48 -7.84 -8.31
C VAL A 492 33.39 -6.59 -7.44
N LYS A 493 33.37 -6.78 -6.12
CA LYS A 493 33.41 -5.68 -5.16
C LYS A 493 34.80 -5.02 -5.18
N LYS A 494 34.89 -3.82 -5.74
CA LYS A 494 36.15 -3.05 -5.78
C LYS A 494 36.58 -2.66 -4.36
N ALA A 495 37.89 -2.63 -4.12
CA ALA A 495 38.44 -2.13 -2.87
C ALA A 495 38.03 -0.67 -2.66
N LYS A 496 37.66 -0.31 -1.42
CA LYS A 496 37.21 1.04 -1.09
C LYS A 496 38.36 2.03 -1.26
N ALA A 497 38.16 3.05 -2.09
CA ALA A 497 39.05 4.21 -2.15
C ALA A 497 38.76 5.18 -1.00
N PRO A 498 39.79 5.72 -0.32
CA PRO A 498 39.63 6.75 0.71
C PRO A 498 39.17 8.07 0.09
N TYR A 499 38.41 8.84 0.86
CA TYR A 499 38.11 10.22 0.51
C TYR A 499 39.30 11.14 0.80
N ILE A 500 39.44 12.20 -0.01
CA ILE A 500 40.47 13.23 0.12
C ILE A 500 39.78 14.59 0.17
N GLY A 501 40.18 15.46 1.10
CA GLY A 501 39.65 16.82 1.23
C GLY A 501 38.99 17.08 2.58
N THR A 502 38.32 18.22 2.69
CA THR A 502 37.57 18.60 3.90
C THR A 502 36.27 17.79 4.01
N PHE A 503 35.66 17.76 5.19
CA PHE A 503 34.42 17.01 5.38
C PHE A 503 33.26 17.53 4.52
N GLU A 504 33.21 18.83 4.23
CA GLU A 504 32.24 19.44 3.32
C GLU A 504 32.37 18.91 1.90
N GLN A 505 33.61 18.76 1.40
CA GLN A 505 33.86 18.17 0.09
C GLN A 505 33.37 16.72 0.03
N ILE A 506 33.66 15.96 1.09
CA ILE A 506 33.22 14.57 1.24
C ILE A 506 31.69 14.48 1.26
N ALA A 507 31.01 15.35 2.01
CA ALA A 507 29.56 15.39 2.11
C ALA A 507 28.89 15.71 0.76
N VAL A 508 29.41 16.70 0.03
CA VAL A 508 28.93 17.03 -1.33
C VAL A 508 29.12 15.84 -2.28
N ASP A 509 30.28 15.19 -2.23
CA ASP A 509 30.58 14.05 -3.09
C ASP A 509 29.74 12.81 -2.73
N ALA A 510 29.39 12.63 -1.46
CA ALA A 510 28.58 11.52 -0.95
C ALA A 510 27.06 11.70 -1.17
N MET A 511 26.59 12.92 -1.45
CA MET A 511 25.17 13.22 -1.66
C MET A 511 24.59 12.61 -2.95
N SER A 512 25.43 12.37 -3.97
CA SER A 512 24.97 11.82 -5.26
C SER A 512 24.85 10.30 -5.22
N ASN A 513 23.66 9.79 -5.55
CA ASN A 513 23.40 8.35 -5.69
C ASN A 513 22.83 8.03 -7.08
N LYS A 514 23.44 7.06 -7.77
CA LYS A 514 23.01 6.58 -9.11
C LYS A 514 22.39 5.19 -9.09
N ILE A 515 22.16 4.60 -7.92
CA ILE A 515 21.58 3.25 -7.75
C ILE A 515 20.31 3.10 -8.58
N GLY A 516 19.32 4.01 -8.44
CA GLY A 516 18.05 3.93 -9.16
C GLY A 516 18.20 4.05 -10.69
N ILE A 517 19.13 4.88 -11.17
CA ILE A 517 19.41 5.04 -12.60
C ILE A 517 20.01 3.74 -13.16
N ILE A 518 21.01 3.19 -12.48
CA ILE A 518 21.72 1.98 -12.93
C ILE A 518 20.79 0.76 -12.83
N ALA A 519 20.01 0.63 -11.75
CA ALA A 519 19.06 -0.49 -11.58
C ALA A 519 17.92 -0.48 -12.61
N ASN A 520 17.41 0.71 -13.00
CA ASN A 520 16.45 0.81 -14.09
C ASN A 520 17.07 0.46 -15.44
N GLU A 521 18.32 0.87 -15.67
CA GLU A 521 19.04 0.52 -16.89
C GLU A 521 19.32 -0.99 -16.98
N ILE A 522 19.66 -1.65 -15.87
CA ILE A 522 19.80 -3.11 -15.82
C ILE A 522 18.48 -3.80 -16.17
N GLN A 523 17.36 -3.38 -15.58
CA GLN A 523 16.04 -3.94 -15.90
C GLN A 523 15.68 -3.77 -17.37
N LYS A 524 15.90 -2.57 -17.94
CA LYS A 524 15.70 -2.30 -19.37
C LYS A 524 16.49 -3.28 -20.23
N ASN A 525 17.75 -3.48 -19.87
CA ASN A 525 18.66 -4.36 -20.60
C ASN A 525 18.23 -5.84 -20.54
N ILE A 526 17.83 -6.33 -19.36
CA ILE A 526 17.31 -7.69 -19.18
C ILE A 526 15.97 -7.88 -19.92
N ALA A 527 15.09 -6.88 -19.88
CA ALA A 527 13.82 -6.90 -20.61
C ALA A 527 14.05 -7.07 -22.11
N SER A 528 14.99 -6.30 -22.68
CA SER A 528 15.41 -6.44 -24.08
C SER A 528 16.02 -7.82 -24.41
N GLN A 529 16.83 -8.40 -23.52
CA GLN A 529 17.36 -9.76 -23.71
C GLN A 529 16.25 -10.81 -23.79
N CYS A 530 15.24 -10.69 -22.92
CA CYS A 530 14.12 -11.61 -22.88
C CYS A 530 13.19 -11.43 -24.08
N GLU A 531 12.95 -10.19 -24.52
CA GLU A 531 12.17 -9.88 -25.71
C GLU A 531 12.71 -10.60 -26.95
N ILE A 532 14.03 -10.57 -27.18
CA ILE A 532 14.68 -11.25 -28.32
C ILE A 532 14.31 -12.74 -28.36
N CYS A 533 14.17 -13.38 -27.19
CA CYS A 533 13.83 -14.79 -27.09
C CYS A 533 12.33 -15.07 -27.27
N ALA A 534 11.47 -14.13 -26.83
CA ALA A 534 10.02 -14.30 -26.83
C ALA A 534 9.34 -13.81 -28.13
N MET A 535 10.02 -12.96 -28.90
CA MET A 535 9.48 -12.32 -30.10
C MET A 535 9.06 -13.32 -31.20
N PRO A 536 7.93 -13.09 -31.89
CA PRO A 536 7.53 -13.87 -33.05
C PRO A 536 8.57 -13.85 -34.18
N GLN A 537 8.73 -14.98 -34.88
CA GLN A 537 9.74 -15.12 -35.94
C GLN A 537 9.54 -14.11 -37.09
N THR A 538 8.30 -13.70 -37.35
CA THR A 538 7.94 -12.71 -38.37
C THR A 538 8.43 -11.29 -38.07
N GLU A 539 8.69 -10.96 -36.79
CA GLU A 539 9.09 -9.62 -36.36
C GLU A 539 10.62 -9.48 -36.20
N LYS A 540 11.32 -10.60 -35.99
CA LYS A 540 12.76 -10.65 -35.72
C LYS A 540 13.63 -9.91 -36.74
N LEU A 541 13.34 -10.03 -38.03
CA LEU A 541 14.12 -9.35 -39.08
C LEU A 541 13.97 -7.82 -39.00
N ASN A 542 12.76 -7.32 -38.75
CA ASN A 542 12.52 -5.89 -38.63
C ASN A 542 13.15 -5.32 -37.35
N TYR A 543 13.05 -6.07 -36.25
CA TYR A 543 13.74 -5.72 -35.01
C TYR A 543 15.26 -5.65 -35.19
N LEU A 544 15.86 -6.66 -35.84
CA LEU A 544 17.29 -6.65 -36.14
C LEU A 544 17.69 -5.46 -37.02
N LYS A 545 16.89 -5.11 -38.03
CA LYS A 545 17.12 -3.90 -38.85
C LYS A 545 17.11 -2.62 -38.01
N GLN A 546 16.16 -2.49 -37.08
CA GLN A 546 16.10 -1.35 -36.16
C GLN A 546 17.35 -1.27 -35.27
N VAL A 547 17.74 -2.40 -34.66
CA VAL A 547 18.96 -2.48 -33.84
C VAL A 547 20.19 -2.13 -34.67
N SER A 548 20.32 -2.68 -35.89
CA SER A 548 21.43 -2.39 -36.79
C SER A 548 21.52 -0.91 -37.17
N ILE A 549 20.41 -0.28 -37.53
CA ILE A 549 20.38 1.16 -37.85
C ILE A 549 20.82 1.98 -36.64
N HIS A 550 20.35 1.61 -35.45
CA HIS A 550 20.74 2.27 -34.21
C HIS A 550 22.22 2.08 -33.91
N PHE A 551 22.74 0.86 -34.04
CA PHE A 551 24.14 0.55 -33.78
C PHE A 551 25.08 1.26 -34.74
N SER A 552 24.68 1.46 -36.00
CA SER A 552 25.42 2.33 -36.93
C SER A 552 25.52 3.77 -36.42
N LYS A 553 24.46 4.32 -35.79
CA LYS A 553 24.50 5.64 -35.14
C LYS A 553 25.39 5.64 -33.89
N VAL A 554 25.38 4.55 -33.10
CA VAL A 554 26.27 4.39 -31.93
C VAL A 554 27.74 4.37 -32.37
N LEU A 555 28.08 3.63 -33.43
CA LEU A 555 29.42 3.60 -34.02
C LEU A 555 29.84 4.99 -34.53
N GLN A 556 28.93 5.72 -35.19
CA GLN A 556 29.20 7.07 -35.65
C GLN A 556 29.48 8.02 -34.47
N LYS A 557 28.71 7.95 -33.38
CA LYS A 557 28.98 8.73 -32.15
C LYS A 557 30.35 8.42 -31.57
N HIS A 558 30.75 7.14 -31.58
CA HIS A 558 32.07 6.72 -31.13
C HIS A 558 33.20 7.27 -32.03
N GLN A 559 33.08 7.15 -33.35
CA GLN A 559 34.04 7.70 -34.32
C GLN A 559 34.19 9.23 -34.21
N GLN A 560 33.11 9.94 -33.85
CA GLN A 560 33.12 11.38 -33.60
C GLN A 560 33.67 11.77 -32.21
N GLY A 561 34.12 10.79 -31.39
CA GLY A 561 34.59 11.04 -30.03
C GLY A 561 33.49 11.41 -29.02
N LYS A 562 32.21 11.35 -29.42
CA LYS A 562 31.05 11.69 -28.56
C LYS A 562 30.65 10.57 -27.60
N LEU A 563 31.15 9.35 -27.81
CA LEU A 563 30.85 8.19 -26.97
C LEU A 563 32.09 7.29 -26.85
N LYS A 564 32.55 7.01 -25.62
CA LYS A 564 33.66 6.10 -25.38
C LYS A 564 33.11 4.68 -25.21
N ILE A 565 33.60 3.73 -26.00
CA ILE A 565 33.17 2.33 -25.99
C ILE A 565 34.42 1.46 -25.95
N PRO A 566 34.54 0.48 -25.03
CA PRO A 566 35.66 -0.47 -25.02
C PRO A 566 35.72 -1.31 -26.31
N ASP A 567 36.92 -1.64 -26.80
CA ASP A 567 37.12 -2.35 -28.08
C ASP A 567 36.36 -3.67 -28.18
N LYS A 568 36.31 -4.44 -27.08
CA LYS A 568 35.56 -5.71 -27.00
C LYS A 568 34.07 -5.51 -27.29
N ILE A 569 33.47 -4.46 -26.73
CA ILE A 569 32.06 -4.09 -26.93
C ILE A 569 31.89 -3.54 -28.34
N LEU A 570 32.80 -2.68 -28.79
CA LEU A 570 32.78 -2.07 -30.12
C LEU A 570 32.82 -3.11 -31.25
N GLN A 571 33.62 -4.17 -31.11
CA GLN A 571 33.69 -5.26 -32.08
C GLN A 571 32.34 -5.98 -32.21
N LYS A 572 31.67 -6.28 -31.09
CA LYS A 572 30.33 -6.89 -31.10
C LYS A 572 29.29 -5.99 -31.74
N VAL A 573 29.33 -4.68 -31.47
CA VAL A 573 28.45 -3.69 -32.11
C VAL A 573 28.65 -3.70 -33.64
N LYS A 574 29.90 -3.71 -34.13
CA LYS A 574 30.22 -3.79 -35.56
C LYS A 574 29.69 -5.06 -36.23
N GLN A 575 29.74 -6.20 -35.53
CA GLN A 575 29.24 -7.47 -36.07
C GLN A 575 27.72 -7.45 -36.30
N VAL A 576 26.96 -6.68 -35.53
CA VAL A 576 25.49 -6.58 -35.67
C VAL A 576 25.07 -5.66 -36.84
N THR A 577 25.89 -4.70 -37.24
CA THR A 577 25.52 -3.70 -38.27
C THR A 577 25.48 -4.23 -39.72
N ASP A 578 26.03 -5.41 -39.98
CA ASP A 578 25.94 -6.09 -41.28
C ASP A 578 24.73 -7.04 -41.30
N VAL A 579 23.58 -6.57 -41.80
CA VAL A 579 22.32 -7.31 -41.78
C VAL A 579 22.06 -8.00 -43.12
N LYS A 580 22.16 -9.33 -43.12
CA LYS A 580 21.67 -10.22 -44.20
C LYS A 580 20.56 -11.12 -43.65
N SER A 581 19.50 -11.34 -44.43
CA SER A 581 18.29 -12.07 -43.96
C SER A 581 18.59 -13.49 -43.45
N GLN A 582 19.54 -14.19 -44.09
CA GLN A 582 19.95 -15.56 -43.73
C GLN A 582 20.66 -15.68 -42.36
N GLN A 583 21.05 -14.59 -41.71
CA GLN A 583 21.80 -14.59 -40.44
C GLN A 583 21.01 -14.03 -39.25
N THR A 584 19.69 -13.86 -39.38
CA THR A 584 18.89 -13.09 -38.41
C THR A 584 19.00 -13.63 -36.97
N GLU A 585 18.91 -14.95 -36.78
CA GLU A 585 18.98 -15.56 -35.44
C GLU A 585 20.37 -15.45 -34.81
N GLU A 586 21.42 -15.68 -35.60
CA GLU A 586 22.82 -15.55 -35.18
C GLU A 586 23.11 -14.12 -34.72
N LYS A 587 22.70 -13.12 -35.50
CA LYS A 587 22.89 -11.70 -35.14
C LYS A 587 22.08 -11.30 -33.90
N LEU A 588 20.86 -11.79 -33.75
CA LEU A 588 20.07 -11.56 -32.53
C LEU A 588 20.71 -12.21 -31.30
N HIS A 589 21.33 -13.38 -31.45
CA HIS A 589 22.11 -14.00 -30.39
C HIS A 589 23.32 -13.14 -30.01
N LEU A 590 24.01 -12.53 -30.97
CA LEU A 590 25.09 -11.55 -30.70
C LEU A 590 24.56 -10.31 -29.94
N VAL A 591 23.40 -9.78 -30.32
CA VAL A 591 22.75 -8.67 -29.59
C VAL A 591 22.46 -9.08 -28.14
N LYS A 592 21.87 -10.26 -27.92
CA LYS A 592 21.60 -10.77 -26.57
C LYS A 592 22.89 -10.89 -25.73
N ASN A 593 23.97 -11.39 -26.32
CA ASN A 593 25.26 -11.51 -25.64
C ASN A 593 25.91 -10.15 -25.35
N LEU A 594 25.75 -9.16 -26.24
CA LEU A 594 26.19 -7.79 -26.01
C LEU A 594 25.42 -7.15 -24.83
N LEU A 595 24.11 -7.33 -24.80
CA LEU A 595 23.25 -6.87 -23.71
C LEU A 595 23.63 -7.55 -22.37
N LYS A 596 23.91 -8.86 -22.37
CA LYS A 596 24.42 -9.59 -21.21
C LYS A 596 25.73 -9.00 -20.66
N ASP A 597 26.66 -8.62 -21.54
CA ASP A 597 27.91 -7.95 -21.13
C ASP A 597 27.63 -6.58 -20.49
N CYS A 598 26.72 -5.79 -21.06
CA CYS A 598 26.33 -4.49 -20.47
C CYS A 598 25.73 -4.65 -19.07
N VAL A 599 24.91 -5.69 -18.83
CA VAL A 599 24.38 -5.97 -17.48
C VAL A 599 25.49 -6.28 -16.47
N ALA A 600 26.54 -7.01 -16.89
CA ALA A 600 27.68 -7.31 -16.02
C ALA A 600 28.46 -6.04 -15.65
N GLU A 601 28.72 -5.16 -16.62
CA GLU A 601 29.39 -3.87 -16.39
C GLU A 601 28.55 -2.97 -15.48
N LEU A 602 27.25 -2.82 -15.78
CA LEU A 602 26.32 -2.05 -14.94
C LEU A 602 26.19 -2.63 -13.53
N GLY A 603 26.24 -3.94 -13.37
CA GLY A 603 26.20 -4.60 -12.05
C GLY A 603 27.40 -4.20 -11.16
N ASN A 604 28.60 -4.10 -11.74
CA ASN A 604 29.77 -3.60 -11.02
C ASN A 604 29.61 -2.12 -10.64
N GLU A 605 29.07 -1.31 -11.54
CA GLU A 605 28.83 0.12 -11.28
C GLU A 605 27.71 0.34 -10.26
N LEU A 606 26.70 -0.54 -10.20
CA LEU A 606 25.68 -0.55 -9.17
C LEU A 606 26.26 -0.86 -7.78
N GLN A 607 27.22 -1.80 -7.70
CA GLN A 607 27.93 -2.09 -6.46
C GLN A 607 28.74 -0.87 -5.99
N ILE A 608 29.44 -0.18 -6.90
CA ILE A 608 30.17 1.06 -6.57
C ILE A 608 29.20 2.14 -6.08
N ALA A 609 28.05 2.30 -6.72
CA ALA A 609 27.02 3.26 -6.29
C ALA A 609 26.52 2.95 -4.87
N THR A 610 26.32 1.67 -4.55
CA THR A 610 25.88 1.19 -3.23
C THR A 610 26.92 1.46 -2.15
N ASP A 611 28.20 1.34 -2.47
CA ASP A 611 29.31 1.65 -1.58
C ASP A 611 29.67 3.16 -1.56
N GLY A 612 28.95 4.01 -2.29
CA GLY A 612 29.32 5.39 -2.59
C GLY A 612 29.52 6.30 -1.38
N ALA A 613 28.82 6.08 -0.26
CA ALA A 613 29.06 6.84 0.98
C ALA A 613 30.28 6.32 1.77
N LYS A 614 30.66 5.05 1.55
CA LYS A 614 31.76 4.35 2.25
C LYS A 614 33.07 4.38 1.44
N SER A 615 33.06 4.94 0.24
CA SER A 615 34.20 4.99 -0.67
C SER A 615 34.12 6.21 -1.58
N ALA A 616 35.27 6.80 -1.92
CA ALA A 616 35.36 7.87 -2.91
C ALA A 616 35.15 7.39 -4.36
N LEU A 617 35.09 6.07 -4.61
CA LEU A 617 34.79 5.55 -5.95
C LEU A 617 33.38 5.99 -6.37
N ARG A 618 33.24 6.42 -7.63
CA ARG A 618 31.96 6.81 -8.21
C ARG A 618 31.68 5.97 -9.45
N PRO A 619 30.41 5.70 -9.75
CA PRO A 619 30.05 5.01 -10.98
C PRO A 619 30.62 5.72 -12.21
N ASP A 620 31.25 4.97 -13.10
CA ASP A 620 31.84 5.47 -14.34
C ASP A 620 30.73 5.87 -15.32
N ASN A 621 30.59 7.17 -15.52
CA ASN A 621 29.61 7.73 -16.45
C ASN A 621 29.82 7.27 -17.89
N SER A 622 31.05 6.96 -18.29
CA SER A 622 31.31 6.46 -19.64
C SER A 622 30.71 5.07 -19.83
N ILE A 623 30.78 4.21 -18.81
CA ILE A 623 30.15 2.89 -18.80
C ILE A 623 28.64 3.01 -18.89
N ILE A 624 28.05 3.82 -18.01
CA ILE A 624 26.61 4.07 -18.00
C ILE A 624 26.16 4.61 -19.37
N ALA A 625 26.87 5.61 -19.92
CA ALA A 625 26.50 6.26 -21.17
C ALA A 625 26.56 5.32 -22.37
N TYR A 626 27.59 4.46 -22.51
CA TYR A 626 27.61 3.53 -23.64
C TYR A 626 26.60 2.39 -23.46
N CYS A 627 26.36 1.92 -22.23
CA CYS A 627 25.34 0.90 -21.98
C CYS A 627 23.94 1.44 -22.34
N GLN A 628 23.62 2.66 -21.92
CA GLN A 628 22.40 3.38 -22.31
C GLN A 628 22.31 3.56 -23.83
N ALA A 629 23.39 4.04 -24.46
CA ALA A 629 23.42 4.20 -25.90
C ALA A 629 23.19 2.89 -26.66
N ILE A 630 23.66 1.74 -26.12
CA ILE A 630 23.42 0.41 -26.70
C ILE A 630 21.96 -0.03 -26.52
N THR A 631 21.29 0.29 -25.40
CA THR A 631 19.90 -0.11 -25.14
C THR A 631 18.86 0.86 -25.71
N ASP A 632 19.24 2.09 -26.05
CA ASP A 632 18.36 3.17 -26.52
C ASP A 632 17.75 2.97 -27.93
N TYR A 633 17.94 1.81 -28.56
CA TYR A 633 17.23 1.53 -29.82
C TYR A 633 15.72 1.38 -29.61
N LYS A 634 15.27 1.16 -28.37
CA LYS A 634 13.87 1.06 -27.96
C LYS A 634 13.67 1.55 -26.52
N GLU A 635 12.56 2.22 -26.26
CA GLU A 635 12.12 2.57 -24.91
C GLU A 635 11.32 1.41 -24.28
N VAL A 636 11.56 1.15 -22.99
CA VAL A 636 10.76 0.19 -22.20
C VAL A 636 9.75 0.98 -21.38
N GLU A 637 8.55 1.18 -21.92
CA GLU A 637 7.59 2.18 -21.43
C GLU A 637 7.12 1.93 -19.99
N TRP A 638 7.04 0.67 -19.56
CA TRP A 638 6.56 0.33 -18.23
C TRP A 638 7.48 0.81 -17.10
N ILE A 639 8.77 1.04 -17.36
CA ILE A 639 9.73 1.51 -16.33
C ILE A 639 9.33 2.88 -15.79
N SER A 640 8.89 3.78 -16.67
CA SER A 640 8.44 5.12 -16.29
C SER A 640 6.95 5.12 -15.92
N ASP A 641 6.15 4.29 -16.60
CA ASP A 641 4.70 4.31 -16.44
C ASP A 641 4.20 3.66 -15.14
N LYS A 642 4.98 2.77 -14.51
CA LYS A 642 4.60 2.15 -13.22
C LYS A 642 4.45 3.14 -12.08
N LYS A 643 5.07 4.33 -12.20
CA LYS A 643 4.97 5.43 -11.23
C LYS A 643 3.98 6.52 -11.69
N ASN A 644 3.28 6.32 -12.81
CA ASN A 644 2.32 7.27 -13.34
C ASN A 644 0.95 7.07 -12.69
N SER A 645 0.40 8.12 -12.08
CA SER A 645 -0.93 8.08 -11.45
C SER A 645 -2.09 7.86 -12.44
N GLU A 646 -1.87 8.07 -13.74
CA GLU A 646 -2.87 7.76 -14.78
C GLU A 646 -3.02 6.26 -15.04
N ALA A 647 -1.94 5.47 -14.84
CA ALA A 647 -1.96 4.04 -15.06
C ALA A 647 -2.99 3.38 -14.12
N PHE A 648 -3.93 2.66 -14.72
CA PHE A 648 -5.11 2.03 -14.11
C PHE A 648 -6.08 2.98 -13.40
N THR A 649 -5.96 4.31 -13.62
CA THR A 649 -6.98 5.29 -13.24
C THR A 649 -7.91 5.59 -14.42
N ASN A 650 -7.33 5.93 -15.57
CA ASN A 650 -8.07 6.30 -16.78
C ASN A 650 -7.59 5.58 -18.05
N ARG A 651 -6.54 4.76 -17.95
CA ARG A 651 -6.04 3.92 -19.04
C ARG A 651 -5.29 2.72 -18.47
N GLY A 652 -5.13 1.67 -19.28
CA GLY A 652 -4.18 0.60 -18.98
C GLY A 652 -2.73 1.11 -18.88
N MET A 653 -1.89 0.31 -18.24
CA MET A 653 -0.46 0.60 -18.13
C MET A 653 0.24 0.35 -19.48
N LYS A 654 1.21 1.20 -19.83
CA LYS A 654 1.90 1.10 -21.13
C LYS A 654 2.76 -0.16 -21.22
N SER A 655 2.68 -0.83 -22.36
CA SER A 655 3.53 -1.98 -22.75
C SER A 655 3.74 -1.95 -24.26
N ASN A 656 4.97 -2.22 -24.69
CA ASN A 656 5.37 -2.13 -26.09
C ASN A 656 6.34 -3.24 -26.54
N SER A 657 6.53 -4.29 -25.72
CA SER A 657 7.52 -5.34 -25.98
C SER A 657 7.00 -6.75 -25.64
N TYR A 658 7.85 -7.77 -25.75
CA TYR A 658 7.58 -9.16 -25.36
C TYR A 658 8.38 -9.59 -24.11
N SER A 659 8.88 -8.64 -23.31
CA SER A 659 9.54 -8.96 -22.04
C SER A 659 8.56 -9.61 -21.05
N PRO A 660 9.04 -10.31 -20.01
CA PRO A 660 8.15 -10.95 -19.04
C PRO A 660 7.18 -9.96 -18.38
N ILE A 661 7.64 -8.75 -18.07
CA ILE A 661 6.81 -7.70 -17.48
C ILE A 661 5.78 -7.19 -18.49
N ASP A 662 6.16 -7.01 -19.76
CA ASP A 662 5.22 -6.60 -20.80
C ASP A 662 4.09 -7.62 -20.98
N LEU A 663 4.39 -8.91 -20.95
CA LEU A 663 3.36 -9.96 -21.05
C LEU A 663 2.37 -9.90 -19.88
N MET A 664 2.86 -9.64 -18.67
CA MET A 664 2.01 -9.48 -17.48
C MET A 664 1.12 -8.23 -17.60
N ILE A 665 1.66 -7.11 -18.06
CA ILE A 665 0.92 -5.88 -18.32
C ILE A 665 -0.15 -6.10 -19.40
N GLN A 666 0.21 -6.74 -20.51
CA GLN A 666 -0.73 -7.05 -21.61
C GLN A 666 -1.88 -7.94 -21.14
N GLN A 667 -1.59 -8.99 -20.37
CA GLN A 667 -2.60 -9.87 -19.78
C GLN A 667 -3.55 -9.09 -18.85
N THR A 668 -3.00 -8.19 -18.04
CA THR A 668 -3.77 -7.36 -17.11
C THR A 668 -4.64 -6.34 -17.86
N ASN A 669 -4.06 -5.65 -18.86
CA ASN A 669 -4.75 -4.67 -19.68
C ASN A 669 -5.92 -5.26 -20.48
N GLN A 670 -5.85 -6.54 -20.87
CA GLN A 670 -6.97 -7.23 -21.54
C GLN A 670 -8.21 -7.37 -20.64
N ILE A 671 -8.01 -7.39 -19.32
CA ILE A 671 -9.06 -7.60 -18.32
C ILE A 671 -9.48 -6.29 -17.67
N PHE A 672 -8.57 -5.30 -17.63
CA PHE A 672 -8.82 -4.00 -17.03
C PHE A 672 -10.04 -3.32 -17.65
N GLU A 673 -11.03 -3.05 -16.80
CA GLU A 673 -12.18 -2.21 -17.13
C GLU A 673 -12.04 -0.89 -16.39
N GLN A 674 -12.09 0.23 -17.11
CA GLN A 674 -12.16 1.54 -16.47
C GLN A 674 -13.53 1.69 -15.78
N ARG A 675 -13.57 1.43 -14.47
CA ARG A 675 -14.76 1.65 -13.64
C ARG A 675 -14.50 2.76 -12.64
N GLN A 676 -15.33 3.80 -12.68
CA GLN A 676 -15.31 4.83 -11.66
C GLN A 676 -16.31 4.49 -10.58
N LEU A 677 -15.81 4.25 -9.37
CA LEU A 677 -16.64 4.25 -8.17
C LEU A 677 -17.24 5.65 -8.01
N HIS A 678 -18.56 5.75 -7.84
CA HIS A 678 -19.24 7.03 -7.72
C HIS A 678 -19.53 7.32 -6.24
N ALA A 679 -19.13 8.50 -5.78
CA ALA A 679 -19.46 8.99 -4.46
C ALA A 679 -20.84 9.65 -4.45
N ARG A 680 -21.55 9.50 -3.32
CA ARG A 680 -22.76 10.28 -3.05
C ARG A 680 -22.43 11.71 -2.60
N PRO A 681 -23.36 12.66 -2.76
CA PRO A 681 -23.25 13.99 -2.14
C PRO A 681 -22.96 13.88 -0.64
N ILE A 682 -22.07 14.73 -0.14
CA ILE A 682 -21.56 14.63 1.23
C ILE A 682 -22.65 14.91 2.28
N GLU A 683 -23.65 15.73 1.91
CA GLU A 683 -24.75 16.15 2.76
C GLU A 683 -25.65 14.98 3.20
N GLN A 684 -25.69 13.91 2.41
CA GLN A 684 -26.47 12.71 2.75
C GLN A 684 -25.92 11.95 3.96
N PHE A 685 -24.64 12.15 4.30
CA PHE A 685 -24.01 11.50 5.45
C PHE A 685 -24.12 12.33 6.72
N LYS A 686 -24.67 13.55 6.65
CA LYS A 686 -24.76 14.49 7.77
C LYS A 686 -25.42 13.89 9.01
N LYS A 687 -26.43 13.03 8.83
CA LYS A 687 -27.22 12.41 9.91
C LYS A 687 -26.58 11.14 10.50
N LEU A 688 -25.25 11.05 10.57
CA LEU A 688 -24.59 9.91 11.21
C LEU A 688 -24.77 9.91 12.74
N TYR A 689 -25.11 11.06 13.33
CA TYR A 689 -25.38 11.23 14.76
C TYR A 689 -26.80 11.79 14.98
N PRO A 690 -27.86 11.04 14.63
CA PRO A 690 -29.24 11.56 14.61
C PRO A 690 -29.79 11.85 16.01
N GLU A 691 -29.30 11.17 17.05
CA GLU A 691 -29.81 11.27 18.43
C GLU A 691 -29.07 12.30 19.28
N ILE A 692 -27.97 12.86 18.77
CA ILE A 692 -27.12 13.78 19.55
C ILE A 692 -27.58 15.21 19.33
N GLY A 693 -28.11 15.82 20.39
CA GLY A 693 -28.44 17.25 20.42
C GLY A 693 -27.18 18.11 20.32
N LEU A 694 -27.12 18.97 19.29
CA LEU A 694 -25.99 19.87 19.07
C LEU A 694 -26.24 21.23 19.71
N THR A 695 -25.40 21.63 20.65
CA THR A 695 -25.42 22.98 21.25
C THR A 695 -24.58 23.96 20.42
N ASP A 696 -24.89 25.26 20.48
CA ASP A 696 -24.15 26.29 19.75
C ASP A 696 -22.65 26.35 20.11
N PRO A 697 -22.24 26.19 21.40
CA PRO A 697 -20.81 26.13 21.75
C PRO A 697 -20.04 25.01 21.04
N HIS A 698 -20.61 23.80 20.97
CA HIS A 698 -19.96 22.68 20.27
C HIS A 698 -19.85 22.94 18.76
N LYS A 699 -20.83 23.63 18.16
CA LYS A 699 -20.78 24.01 16.74
C LYS A 699 -19.71 25.05 16.47
N GLU A 700 -19.58 26.07 17.32
CA GLU A 700 -18.53 27.09 17.19
C GLU A 700 -17.13 26.46 17.32
N GLN A 701 -16.95 25.58 18.30
CA GLN A 701 -15.71 24.82 18.48
C GLN A 701 -15.41 23.93 17.26
N ALA A 702 -16.40 23.17 16.78
CA ALA A 702 -16.26 22.32 15.60
C ALA A 702 -15.94 23.11 14.31
N GLN A 703 -16.51 24.30 14.13
CA GLN A 703 -16.20 25.19 13.01
C GLN A 703 -14.75 25.67 13.07
N THR A 704 -14.26 25.99 14.26
CA THR A 704 -12.86 26.36 14.50
C THR A 704 -11.94 25.21 14.12
N ILE A 705 -12.21 24.01 14.65
CA ILE A 705 -11.45 22.78 14.36
C ILE A 705 -11.39 22.48 12.87
N LYS A 706 -12.54 22.53 12.19
CA LYS A 706 -12.62 22.33 10.74
C LYS A 706 -11.77 23.35 9.96
N THR A 707 -11.86 24.62 10.33
CA THR A 707 -11.20 25.72 9.61
C THR A 707 -9.69 25.59 9.72
N GLU A 708 -9.19 25.34 10.93
CA GLU A 708 -7.77 25.22 11.21
C GLU A 708 -7.17 23.94 10.60
N TYR A 709 -7.82 22.78 10.78
CA TYR A 709 -7.41 21.53 10.14
C TYR A 709 -7.32 21.66 8.62
N ASN A 710 -8.36 22.22 7.97
CA ASN A 710 -8.36 22.38 6.51
C ASN A 710 -7.31 23.39 6.04
N SER A 711 -7.01 24.42 6.84
CA SER A 711 -5.93 25.36 6.56
C SER A 711 -4.57 24.64 6.52
N LEU A 712 -4.27 23.82 7.52
CA LEU A 712 -3.02 23.03 7.58
C LEU A 712 -2.88 22.09 6.38
N ILE A 713 -3.93 21.33 6.05
CA ILE A 713 -3.93 20.42 4.90
C ILE A 713 -3.74 21.19 3.58
N LYS A 714 -4.44 22.32 3.39
CA LYS A 714 -4.32 23.14 2.18
C LYS A 714 -2.92 23.71 2.03
N GLN A 715 -2.31 24.17 3.13
CA GLN A 715 -0.93 24.66 3.13
C GLN A 715 0.02 23.54 2.72
N ARG A 716 -0.10 22.34 3.31
CA ARG A 716 0.73 21.18 2.96
C ARG A 716 0.65 20.84 1.47
N ILE A 717 -0.55 20.65 0.92
CA ILE A 717 -0.76 20.31 -0.50
C ILE A 717 -0.16 21.38 -1.41
N THR A 718 -0.35 22.66 -1.07
CA THR A 718 0.21 23.77 -1.84
C THR A 718 1.74 23.74 -1.86
N LEU A 719 2.38 23.39 -0.74
CA LEU A 719 3.84 23.25 -0.67
C LEU A 719 4.34 22.01 -1.41
N GLU A 720 3.64 20.87 -1.31
CA GLU A 720 3.97 19.63 -2.04
C GLU A 720 3.95 19.86 -3.57
N ASP A 721 2.87 20.49 -4.08
CA ASP A 721 2.73 20.82 -5.50
C ASP A 721 3.81 21.82 -5.95
N ARG A 722 4.06 22.85 -5.14
CA ARG A 722 5.10 23.85 -5.45
C ARG A 722 6.48 23.22 -5.45
N LYS A 723 6.82 22.39 -4.47
CA LYS A 723 8.12 21.69 -4.41
C LYS A 723 8.37 20.82 -5.66
N LYS A 724 7.33 20.17 -6.18
CA LYS A 724 7.42 19.34 -7.38
C LYS A 724 7.76 20.13 -8.65
N LEU A 725 7.23 21.34 -8.78
CA LEU A 725 7.35 22.18 -9.98
C LEU A 725 8.43 23.27 -9.88
N GLU A 726 8.77 23.67 -8.66
CA GLU A 726 9.67 24.76 -8.31
C GLU A 726 10.65 24.32 -7.19
N PRO A 727 11.42 23.23 -7.36
CA PRO A 727 12.37 22.76 -6.35
C PRO A 727 13.48 23.76 -6.04
N GLY A 728 13.89 23.77 -4.77
CA GLY A 728 15.01 24.58 -4.27
C GLY A 728 14.64 26.03 -3.95
N PRO A 729 15.65 26.86 -3.60
CA PRO A 729 15.45 28.25 -3.27
C PRO A 729 14.90 29.05 -4.45
N TYR A 730 14.26 30.18 -4.14
CA TYR A 730 13.76 31.13 -5.12
C TYR A 730 14.25 32.55 -4.82
N LEU A 731 14.20 33.40 -5.84
CA LEU A 731 14.66 34.76 -5.82
C LEU A 731 13.46 35.69 -6.03
N VAL A 732 13.29 36.69 -5.16
CA VAL A 732 12.41 37.82 -5.41
C VAL A 732 13.25 38.98 -5.93
N ILE A 733 12.88 39.52 -7.09
CA ILE A 733 13.50 40.71 -7.67
C ILE A 733 12.50 41.86 -7.71
N THR A 734 12.85 42.99 -7.11
CA THR A 734 12.04 44.20 -7.05
C THR A 734 12.53 45.20 -8.08
N SER A 735 11.66 45.61 -8.99
CA SER A 735 11.95 46.65 -9.98
C SER A 735 12.12 48.02 -9.27
N PRO A 736 13.27 48.71 -9.44
CA PRO A 736 13.48 50.01 -8.81
C PRO A 736 12.57 51.09 -9.41
N THR A 737 12.13 50.92 -10.66
CA THR A 737 11.29 51.90 -11.37
C THR A 737 9.81 51.74 -11.06
N SER A 738 9.32 50.51 -10.91
CA SER A 738 7.88 50.24 -10.74
C SER A 738 7.50 49.72 -9.36
N GLY A 739 8.47 49.38 -8.50
CA GLY A 739 8.25 48.74 -7.20
C GLY A 739 7.67 47.32 -7.27
N LYS A 740 7.45 46.78 -8.49
CA LYS A 740 6.85 45.46 -8.70
C LYS A 740 7.87 44.36 -8.38
N GLN A 741 7.38 43.27 -7.81
CA GLN A 741 8.19 42.12 -7.42
C GLN A 741 7.93 40.92 -8.32
N LEU A 742 9.00 40.28 -8.80
CA LEU A 742 8.91 39.03 -9.56
C LEU A 742 9.58 37.90 -8.78
N GLU A 743 8.92 36.75 -8.71
CA GLU A 743 9.51 35.52 -8.20
C GLU A 743 10.16 34.73 -9.34
N ILE A 744 11.44 34.42 -9.17
CA ILE A 744 12.25 33.57 -10.05
C ILE A 744 12.56 32.28 -9.29
N THR A 745 12.10 31.16 -9.84
CA THR A 745 12.13 29.83 -9.22
C THR A 745 13.03 28.89 -10.02
N ASN A 746 13.16 27.63 -9.57
CA ASN A 746 13.99 26.61 -10.22
C ASN A 746 15.48 26.99 -10.31
N LEU A 747 15.98 27.83 -9.40
CA LEU A 747 17.35 28.38 -9.47
C LEU A 747 18.40 27.26 -9.54
N ILE A 748 18.23 26.21 -8.73
CA ILE A 748 19.16 25.07 -8.62
C ILE A 748 19.22 24.18 -9.87
N LYS A 749 18.31 24.36 -10.83
CA LYS A 749 18.30 23.64 -12.11
C LYS A 749 19.23 24.25 -13.15
N PHE A 750 19.85 25.38 -12.85
CA PHE A 750 20.75 26.11 -13.75
C PHE A 750 22.14 26.26 -13.13
N ASP A 751 23.17 26.31 -13.99
CA ASP A 751 24.58 26.34 -13.55
C ASP A 751 24.93 27.55 -12.67
N VAL A 752 24.16 28.65 -12.76
CA VAL A 752 24.36 29.84 -11.93
C VAL A 752 24.30 29.52 -10.44
N ALA A 753 23.55 28.51 -10.03
CA ALA A 753 23.38 28.14 -8.63
C ALA A 753 24.68 27.65 -7.97
N LYS A 754 25.70 27.26 -8.76
CA LYS A 754 27.03 26.91 -8.29
C LYS A 754 27.97 28.11 -8.13
N ASN A 755 27.55 29.31 -8.57
CA ASN A 755 28.34 30.53 -8.44
C ASN A 755 28.04 31.22 -7.10
N PRO A 756 29.01 31.31 -6.15
CA PRO A 756 28.80 31.98 -4.87
C PRO A 756 28.41 33.46 -5.01
N GLN A 757 28.86 34.15 -6.07
CA GLN A 757 28.57 35.57 -6.27
C GLN A 757 27.11 35.82 -6.63
N PHE A 758 26.42 34.83 -7.23
CA PHE A 758 25.00 34.95 -7.51
C PHE A 758 24.20 35.07 -6.21
N TRP A 759 24.46 34.20 -5.23
CA TRP A 759 23.77 34.19 -3.94
C TRP A 759 24.12 35.40 -3.05
N LYS A 760 25.20 36.13 -3.37
CA LYS A 760 25.62 37.37 -2.70
C LYS A 760 25.14 38.64 -3.42
N ALA A 761 24.51 38.53 -4.58
CA ALA A 761 24.07 39.68 -5.35
C ALA A 761 22.97 40.44 -4.58
N SER A 762 23.14 41.75 -4.40
CA SER A 762 22.08 42.63 -3.90
C SER A 762 21.22 43.21 -5.02
N GLU A 763 21.74 43.22 -6.25
CA GLU A 763 21.10 43.74 -7.45
C GLU A 763 21.40 42.87 -8.67
N LEU A 764 20.43 42.75 -9.57
CA LEU A 764 20.59 42.05 -10.84
C LEU A 764 19.93 42.80 -11.99
N ASN A 765 20.57 42.71 -13.16
CA ASN A 765 19.95 43.06 -14.45
C ASN A 765 19.42 41.77 -15.07
N ILE A 766 18.10 41.68 -15.26
CA ILE A 766 17.48 40.50 -15.86
C ILE A 766 16.70 40.84 -17.12
N ARG A 767 16.59 39.85 -18.00
CA ARG A 767 15.71 39.87 -19.17
C ARG A 767 14.86 38.61 -19.19
N LEU A 768 13.58 38.76 -19.52
CA LEU A 768 12.65 37.65 -19.67
C LEU A 768 12.75 37.08 -21.08
N GLN A 769 12.83 35.76 -21.18
CA GLN A 769 12.86 35.04 -22.45
C GLN A 769 11.86 33.89 -22.45
N SER A 770 11.36 33.53 -23.65
CA SER A 770 10.54 32.34 -23.81
C SER A 770 11.34 31.07 -23.55
N ARG A 771 10.64 30.06 -23.02
CA ARG A 771 11.12 28.69 -22.88
C ARG A 771 10.01 27.73 -23.30
N ALA A 772 10.39 26.59 -23.91
CA ALA A 772 9.45 25.50 -24.15
C ALA A 772 9.08 24.82 -22.80
N PRO A 773 7.80 24.84 -22.38
CA PRO A 773 7.37 24.15 -21.18
C PRO A 773 7.62 22.64 -21.25
N SER A 774 7.77 22.02 -20.09
CA SER A 774 7.91 20.57 -19.94
C SER A 774 7.05 20.10 -18.78
N ALA A 775 6.70 18.81 -18.72
CA ALA A 775 5.87 18.27 -17.63
C ALA A 775 6.44 18.53 -16.23
N LYS A 776 7.77 18.50 -16.06
CA LYS A 776 8.46 18.76 -14.78
C LYS A 776 8.72 20.23 -14.49
N MET A 777 8.56 21.11 -15.47
CA MET A 777 8.84 22.55 -15.37
C MET A 777 7.93 23.26 -16.39
N PRO A 778 6.66 23.52 -16.02
CA PRO A 778 5.63 24.01 -16.94
C PRO A 778 5.74 25.51 -17.23
N HIS A 779 6.65 26.21 -16.56
CA HIS A 779 6.86 27.65 -16.73
C HIS A 779 7.32 27.99 -18.16
N SER A 780 6.59 28.89 -18.80
CA SER A 780 6.82 29.33 -20.19
C SER A 780 7.84 30.47 -20.32
N LEU A 781 8.21 31.11 -19.21
CA LEU A 781 9.19 32.20 -19.16
C LEU A 781 10.39 31.82 -18.28
N LYS A 782 11.57 32.25 -18.72
CA LYS A 782 12.83 32.18 -17.96
C LYS A 782 13.45 33.56 -17.80
N ALA A 783 14.21 33.75 -16.73
CA ALA A 783 15.02 34.93 -16.50
C ALA A 783 16.48 34.66 -16.91
N THR A 784 17.07 35.60 -17.65
CA THR A 784 18.50 35.60 -17.97
C THR A 784 19.16 36.85 -17.38
N ALA A 785 20.33 36.69 -16.75
CA ALA A 785 21.16 37.78 -16.26
C ALA A 785 22.49 37.82 -17.01
N LYS A 786 23.07 39.02 -17.13
CA LYS A 786 24.39 39.21 -17.73
C LYS A 786 25.48 38.97 -16.70
N TYR A 787 26.37 38.04 -17.00
CA TYR A 787 27.59 37.80 -16.24
C TYR A 787 28.81 38.00 -17.13
N PHE A 788 29.87 38.59 -16.58
CA PHE A 788 31.15 38.65 -17.26
C PHE A 788 31.94 37.39 -16.91
N ASP A 789 32.46 36.68 -17.91
CA ASP A 789 33.39 35.59 -17.67
C ASP A 789 34.78 36.11 -17.28
N ALA A 790 35.71 35.20 -16.97
CA ALA A 790 37.08 35.53 -16.58
C ALA A 790 37.84 36.33 -17.65
N ASP A 791 37.39 36.28 -18.91
CA ASP A 791 37.96 37.02 -20.05
C ASP A 791 37.27 38.38 -20.27
N GLY A 792 36.34 38.77 -19.40
CA GLY A 792 35.60 40.03 -19.47
C GLY A 792 34.48 40.05 -20.52
N GLN A 793 34.11 38.91 -21.11
CA GLN A 793 33.00 38.84 -22.07
C GLN A 793 31.66 38.65 -21.35
N ALA A 794 30.67 39.48 -21.71
CA ALA A 794 29.32 39.37 -21.18
C ALA A 794 28.59 38.16 -21.79
N LYS A 795 28.23 37.19 -20.95
CA LYS A 795 27.37 36.04 -21.26
C LYS A 795 26.01 36.19 -20.61
N ASP A 796 24.96 35.98 -21.39
CA ASP A 796 23.60 35.84 -20.86
C ASP A 796 23.45 34.44 -20.25
N ILE A 797 23.39 34.37 -18.92
CA ILE A 797 23.21 33.14 -18.17
C ILE A 797 21.75 33.04 -17.73
N THR A 798 21.12 31.89 -17.95
CA THR A 798 19.78 31.64 -17.41
C THR A 798 19.90 31.43 -15.90
N ILE A 799 19.14 32.22 -15.13
CA ILE A 799 19.19 32.17 -13.67
C ILE A 799 18.03 31.40 -13.04
N GLY A 800 16.92 31.24 -13.76
CA GLY A 800 15.73 30.54 -13.27
C GLY A 800 14.51 30.69 -14.18
N THR A 801 13.38 30.15 -13.75
CA THR A 801 12.07 30.32 -14.39
C THR A 801 11.24 31.37 -13.67
N ILE A 802 10.35 32.07 -14.37
CA ILE A 802 9.42 32.99 -13.70
C ILE A 802 8.26 32.19 -13.09
N SER A 803 7.93 32.42 -11.82
CA SER A 803 6.86 31.69 -11.14
C SER A 803 5.51 31.88 -11.84
N MET A 804 4.66 30.86 -11.79
CA MET A 804 3.32 30.93 -12.40
C MET A 804 2.48 32.06 -11.79
N LYS A 805 2.73 32.39 -10.51
CA LYS A 805 2.10 33.50 -9.79
C LYS A 805 2.50 34.85 -10.42
N SER A 806 3.79 35.14 -10.52
CA SER A 806 4.27 36.41 -11.07
C SER A 806 3.88 36.60 -12.55
N MET A 807 3.83 35.52 -13.34
CA MET A 807 3.33 35.60 -14.72
C MET A 807 1.86 36.05 -14.78
N LYS A 808 1.00 35.51 -13.91
CA LYS A 808 -0.43 35.85 -13.84
C LYS A 808 -0.67 37.26 -13.28
N GLU A 809 0.04 37.64 -12.24
CA GLU A 809 -0.13 38.93 -11.55
C GLU A 809 0.31 40.13 -12.39
N HIS A 810 1.23 39.93 -13.35
CA HIS A 810 1.89 41.04 -14.04
C HIS A 810 1.82 40.99 -15.58
N ASP A 811 1.06 40.07 -16.18
CA ASP A 811 0.94 39.87 -17.64
C ASP A 811 2.31 39.89 -18.36
N LEU A 812 3.27 39.14 -17.81
CA LEU A 812 4.66 39.20 -18.25
C LEU A 812 4.84 38.60 -19.65
N LYS A 813 5.67 39.26 -20.48
CA LYS A 813 5.96 38.84 -21.86
C LYS A 813 7.46 38.70 -22.10
N PRO A 814 7.87 37.82 -23.04
CA PRO A 814 9.26 37.75 -23.48
C PRO A 814 9.76 39.12 -23.95
N GLY A 815 11.02 39.44 -23.64
CA GLY A 815 11.66 40.70 -24.00
C GLY A 815 11.62 41.78 -22.91
N MET A 816 10.74 41.68 -21.92
CA MET A 816 10.74 42.57 -20.75
C MET A 816 12.05 42.44 -19.95
N SER A 817 12.47 43.51 -19.28
CA SER A 817 13.70 43.55 -18.48
C SER A 817 13.52 44.34 -17.18
N ILE A 818 14.28 43.97 -16.16
CA ILE A 818 14.47 44.77 -14.95
C ILE A 818 15.96 45.10 -14.87
N ASN A 819 16.27 46.40 -14.83
CA ASN A 819 17.62 46.89 -14.63
C ASN A 819 17.79 47.26 -13.16
N GLN A 820 18.91 46.88 -12.55
CA GLN A 820 19.25 47.11 -11.14
C GLN A 820 18.12 46.70 -10.19
N GLY A 821 17.51 45.54 -10.47
CA GLY A 821 16.45 45.00 -9.62
C GLY A 821 17.03 44.59 -8.29
N LYS A 822 16.45 45.06 -7.19
CA LYS A 822 16.85 44.65 -5.83
C LYS A 822 16.52 43.19 -5.62
N VAL A 823 17.48 42.40 -5.15
CA VAL A 823 17.41 40.94 -5.04
C VAL A 823 17.25 40.53 -3.58
N GLU A 824 16.34 39.59 -3.34
CA GLU A 824 16.19 38.88 -2.07
C GLU A 824 16.04 37.38 -2.32
N PHE A 825 16.93 36.58 -1.72
CA PHE A 825 16.85 35.12 -1.82
C PHE A 825 16.02 34.55 -0.67
N HIS A 826 15.18 33.57 -1.00
CA HIS A 826 14.36 32.83 -0.06
C HIS A 826 14.70 31.35 -0.15
N PHE A 827 14.67 30.66 0.99
CA PHE A 827 14.93 29.22 1.05
C PHE A 827 13.90 28.41 0.24
N GLY A 828 14.32 27.22 -0.16
CA GLY A 828 13.46 26.28 -0.86
C GLY A 828 12.51 25.53 0.06
N ILE A 829 11.48 24.91 -0.52
CA ILE A 829 10.59 24.01 0.22
C ILE A 829 11.32 22.68 0.45
N SER A 830 11.76 22.42 1.69
CA SER A 830 12.41 21.16 2.08
C SER A 830 11.41 20.06 2.45
N ASP A 831 11.85 18.79 2.45
CA ASP A 831 11.04 17.67 2.99
C ASP A 831 10.68 17.90 4.46
N GLY A 832 11.64 18.39 5.25
CA GLY A 832 11.41 18.74 6.65
C GLY A 832 10.29 19.76 6.84
N MET A 833 10.08 20.68 5.89
CA MET A 833 8.93 21.60 5.98
C MET A 833 7.59 20.91 5.81
N ILE A 834 7.51 20.00 4.84
CA ILE A 834 6.31 19.22 4.57
C ILE A 834 6.03 18.29 5.75
N ASP A 835 7.06 17.64 6.27
CA ASP A 835 6.95 16.73 7.42
C ASP A 835 6.58 17.48 8.70
N ALA A 836 7.10 18.68 8.93
CA ALA A 836 6.67 19.52 10.05
C ALA A 836 5.20 19.94 9.94
N LEU A 837 4.68 20.24 8.74
CA LEU A 837 3.24 20.50 8.58
C LEU A 837 2.40 19.23 8.82
N LYS A 838 2.89 18.05 8.44
CA LYS A 838 2.24 16.77 8.78
C LYS A 838 2.22 16.60 10.31
N GLN A 839 3.35 16.81 10.97
CA GLN A 839 3.48 16.73 12.42
C GLN A 839 2.58 17.75 13.12
N GLN A 840 2.56 19.01 12.70
CA GLN A 840 1.65 20.04 13.24
C GLN A 840 0.19 19.63 13.08
N THR A 841 -0.17 18.99 11.96
CA THR A 841 -1.53 18.46 11.78
C THR A 841 -1.83 17.35 12.79
N THR A 842 -0.89 16.44 13.01
CA THR A 842 -1.02 15.36 14.01
C THR A 842 -1.09 15.91 15.43
N GLU A 843 -0.17 16.79 15.81
CA GLU A 843 -0.14 17.45 17.13
C GLU A 843 -1.41 18.27 17.37
N TYR A 844 -1.93 18.94 16.34
CA TYR A 844 -3.22 19.63 16.42
C TYR A 844 -4.35 18.65 16.73
N VAL A 845 -4.46 17.57 15.96
CA VAL A 845 -5.47 16.50 16.19
C VAL A 845 -5.35 15.91 17.59
N GLU A 846 -4.15 15.59 18.04
CA GLU A 846 -3.88 15.06 19.38
C GLU A 846 -4.20 16.07 20.47
N SER A 847 -3.89 17.35 20.29
CA SER A 847 -4.22 18.41 21.25
C SER A 847 -5.72 18.51 21.47
N ILE A 848 -6.54 18.40 20.41
CA ILE A 848 -7.99 18.37 20.52
C ILE A 848 -8.45 17.12 21.26
N ARG A 849 -7.91 15.93 20.91
CA ARG A 849 -8.25 14.67 21.59
C ARG A 849 -7.95 14.69 23.09
N ASN A 850 -6.80 15.23 23.48
CA ASN A 850 -6.32 15.25 24.85
C ASN A 850 -6.99 16.35 25.69
N SER A 851 -7.35 17.48 25.07
CA SER A 851 -8.04 18.58 25.77
C SER A 851 -9.55 18.39 25.88
N THR A 852 -10.16 17.52 25.06
CA THR A 852 -11.60 17.23 25.11
C THR A 852 -11.90 16.17 26.19
N PRO A 853 -12.71 16.48 27.22
CA PRO A 853 -13.12 15.50 28.23
C PRO A 853 -13.86 14.31 27.62
N GLU A 854 -13.62 13.09 28.15
CA GLU A 854 -14.26 11.86 27.64
C GLU A 854 -15.79 11.97 27.42
N PRO A 855 -16.57 12.56 28.36
CA PRO A 855 -18.02 12.69 28.20
C PRO A 855 -18.47 13.65 27.08
N GLU A 856 -17.58 14.52 26.60
CA GLU A 856 -17.85 15.54 25.57
C GLU A 856 -17.36 15.13 24.17
N LYS A 857 -16.51 14.10 24.07
CA LYS A 857 -15.93 13.63 22.81
C LYS A 857 -17.01 13.27 21.78
N LEU A 858 -18.08 12.61 22.23
CA LEU A 858 -19.18 12.19 21.35
C LEU A 858 -19.95 13.40 20.77
N GLN A 859 -20.28 14.39 21.60
CA GLN A 859 -20.98 15.61 21.18
C GLN A 859 -20.13 16.45 20.24
N LEU A 860 -18.84 16.58 20.53
CA LEU A 860 -17.92 17.30 19.66
C LEU A 860 -17.69 16.54 18.33
N ALA A 861 -17.57 15.21 18.35
CA ALA A 861 -17.51 14.40 17.14
C ALA A 861 -18.75 14.59 16.26
N ALA A 862 -19.95 14.58 16.86
CA ALA A 862 -21.20 14.84 16.17
C ALA A 862 -21.25 16.26 15.57
N ALA A 863 -20.81 17.29 16.30
CA ALA A 863 -20.76 18.66 15.82
C ALA A 863 -19.76 18.85 14.65
N ILE A 864 -18.57 18.25 14.74
CA ILE A 864 -17.57 18.25 13.65
C ILE A 864 -18.15 17.56 12.42
N HIS A 865 -18.82 16.41 12.60
CA HIS A 865 -19.47 15.69 11.51
C HIS A 865 -20.56 16.54 10.84
N ASP A 866 -21.46 17.16 11.61
CA ASP A 866 -22.55 18.00 11.10
C ASP A 866 -22.05 19.15 10.19
N ILE A 867 -21.05 19.90 10.67
CA ILE A 867 -20.52 21.10 9.99
C ILE A 867 -19.70 20.73 8.76
N THR A 868 -18.98 19.60 8.81
CA THR A 868 -18.15 19.15 7.68
C THR A 868 -18.95 18.53 6.54
N HIS A 869 -20.15 18.03 6.84
CA HIS A 869 -21.10 17.47 5.89
C HIS A 869 -22.24 18.46 5.55
N THR A 870 -22.03 19.77 5.74
CA THR A 870 -22.95 20.82 5.30
C THR A 870 -22.49 21.45 3.98
N GLU A 871 -23.43 21.79 3.12
CA GLU A 871 -23.19 22.46 1.83
C GLU A 871 -22.47 23.82 2.08
N GLU A 872 -21.33 24.04 1.43
CA GLU A 872 -20.55 25.29 1.50
C GLU A 872 -20.17 25.71 0.07
N SER A 873 -20.62 26.90 -0.32
CA SER A 873 -20.30 27.75 -1.49
C SER A 873 -20.16 27.11 -2.88
N LYS A 874 -20.70 27.78 -3.89
CA LYS A 874 -20.60 27.45 -5.34
C LYS A 874 -19.16 27.50 -5.92
N ASN A 875 -18.16 27.86 -5.11
CA ASN A 875 -16.79 28.18 -5.57
C ASN A 875 -15.77 27.05 -5.33
N TYR A 876 -16.17 25.90 -4.76
CA TYR A 876 -15.27 24.76 -4.57
C TYR A 876 -15.28 23.84 -5.80
N GLN A 877 -14.12 23.65 -6.44
CA GLN A 877 -13.98 22.87 -7.69
C GLN A 877 -13.65 21.38 -7.48
N GLY A 878 -13.51 20.91 -6.24
CA GLY A 878 -13.20 19.50 -5.92
C GLY A 878 -14.36 18.71 -5.29
N LEU A 879 -14.16 17.42 -5.05
CA LEU A 879 -15.02 16.60 -4.18
C LEU A 879 -14.62 16.81 -2.71
N LYS A 880 -15.55 17.30 -1.89
CA LYS A 880 -15.33 17.43 -0.44
C LYS A 880 -15.16 16.04 0.17
N ARG A 881 -14.21 15.90 1.10
CA ARG A 881 -13.89 14.61 1.75
C ARG A 881 -14.20 14.57 3.25
N ALA A 882 -14.60 15.69 3.86
CA ALA A 882 -14.81 15.81 5.31
C ALA A 882 -13.69 15.15 6.15
N GLY A 883 -12.43 15.30 5.75
CA GLY A 883 -11.32 14.51 6.29
C GLY A 883 -11.19 14.59 7.81
N VAL A 884 -11.44 15.78 8.38
CA VAL A 884 -11.39 16.08 9.81
C VAL A 884 -12.39 15.28 10.65
N ALA A 885 -13.57 14.96 10.12
CA ALA A 885 -14.61 14.21 10.85
C ALA A 885 -14.13 12.80 11.25
N PHE A 886 -13.28 12.20 10.41
CA PHE A 886 -12.68 10.89 10.68
C PHE A 886 -11.33 10.99 11.40
N ALA A 887 -10.70 12.16 11.40
CA ALA A 887 -9.36 12.35 11.94
C ALA A 887 -9.40 12.64 13.45
N ILE A 888 -10.36 13.42 13.95
CA ILE A 888 -10.34 13.88 15.34
C ILE A 888 -10.74 12.76 16.31
N PHE A 889 -11.92 12.16 16.16
CA PHE A 889 -12.42 11.11 17.06
C PHE A 889 -12.78 9.84 16.28
N PRO A 890 -11.77 9.10 15.77
CA PRO A 890 -12.02 7.94 14.91
C PRO A 890 -12.84 6.84 15.60
N ASN A 891 -12.63 6.63 16.91
CA ASN A 891 -13.35 5.64 17.69
C ASN A 891 -14.85 5.95 17.79
N GLU A 892 -15.23 7.23 17.89
CA GLU A 892 -16.64 7.64 17.96
C GLU A 892 -17.35 7.39 16.63
N VAL A 893 -16.68 7.68 15.51
CA VAL A 893 -17.22 7.37 14.18
C VAL A 893 -17.40 5.86 14.03
N VAL A 894 -16.40 5.06 14.39
CA VAL A 894 -16.47 3.60 14.33
C VAL A 894 -17.59 3.05 15.23
N ALA A 895 -17.78 3.61 16.43
CA ALA A 895 -18.85 3.22 17.34
C ALA A 895 -20.24 3.45 16.73
N GLN A 896 -20.44 4.57 16.02
CA GLN A 896 -21.72 4.85 15.35
C GLN A 896 -22.08 3.86 14.25
N LEU A 897 -21.10 3.17 13.65
CA LEU A 897 -21.34 2.19 12.59
C LEU A 897 -21.89 0.86 13.08
N ARG A 898 -21.89 0.61 14.40
CA ARG A 898 -22.43 -0.62 15.01
C ARG A 898 -23.96 -0.69 14.97
N SER A 899 -24.63 0.44 14.81
CA SER A 899 -26.08 0.57 14.68
C SER A 899 -26.45 1.34 13.42
N LEU A 900 -27.68 1.12 12.95
CA LEU A 900 -28.20 1.85 11.80
C LEU A 900 -28.57 3.28 12.22
N GLN A 901 -27.86 4.26 11.67
CA GLN A 901 -28.09 5.69 11.92
C GLN A 901 -29.03 6.29 10.86
N PHE A 902 -28.93 5.80 9.63
CA PHE A 902 -29.69 6.28 8.47
C PHE A 902 -31.09 5.68 8.39
N THR A 903 -31.93 5.97 9.39
CA THR A 903 -33.30 5.44 9.50
C THR A 903 -34.35 6.34 8.86
N ASN A 904 -34.15 7.66 8.86
CA ASN A 904 -35.15 8.65 8.45
C ASN A 904 -34.81 9.29 7.09
N MET A 905 -35.70 9.13 6.10
CA MET A 905 -35.48 9.65 4.75
C MET A 905 -36.78 10.13 4.09
N ARG A 906 -36.63 11.06 3.14
CA ARG A 906 -37.73 11.58 2.32
C ARG A 906 -37.62 11.08 0.89
N VAL A 907 -38.73 10.56 0.36
CA VAL A 907 -38.87 10.13 -1.03
C VAL A 907 -39.73 11.13 -1.78
N ILE A 908 -39.19 11.70 -2.86
CA ILE A 908 -39.85 12.71 -3.69
C ILE A 908 -40.42 12.11 -4.97
N GLY A 909 -41.47 12.75 -5.50
CA GLY A 909 -42.09 12.35 -6.76
C GLY A 909 -43.18 11.29 -6.59
N ALA A 910 -43.63 11.02 -5.38
CA ALA A 910 -44.71 10.07 -5.07
C ALA A 910 -45.98 10.30 -5.91
N GLN A 911 -46.24 11.55 -6.32
CA GLN A 911 -47.40 11.91 -7.14
C GLN A 911 -47.30 11.48 -8.61
N PHE A 912 -46.13 11.05 -9.10
CA PHE A 912 -45.88 10.74 -10.51
C PHE A 912 -45.52 9.27 -10.78
N ASN A 913 -45.50 8.43 -9.74
CA ASN A 913 -45.07 7.03 -9.85
C ASN A 913 -46.20 6.05 -9.52
N GLU A 914 -45.89 4.77 -9.44
CA GLU A 914 -46.87 3.67 -9.34
C GLU A 914 -47.64 3.65 -8.02
N CYS A 915 -47.11 4.30 -6.98
CA CYS A 915 -47.81 4.51 -5.71
C CYS A 915 -48.66 5.80 -5.68
N ALA A 916 -48.81 6.52 -6.80
CA ALA A 916 -49.58 7.76 -6.85
C ALA A 916 -51.05 7.54 -6.46
N GLY A 917 -51.54 8.37 -5.54
CA GLY A 917 -52.91 8.30 -5.03
C GLY A 917 -53.09 7.43 -3.78
N ILE A 918 -52.07 6.70 -3.35
CA ILE A 918 -52.05 6.01 -2.06
C ILE A 918 -51.68 7.02 -0.97
N ASN A 919 -52.47 7.08 0.12
CA ASN A 919 -52.22 7.97 1.25
C ASN A 919 -51.79 7.16 2.48
N PHE A 920 -50.49 6.90 2.59
CA PHE A 920 -49.88 6.18 3.71
C PHE A 920 -50.02 6.96 5.03
N ARG A 921 -50.55 6.31 6.07
CA ARG A 921 -50.83 6.90 7.40
C ARG A 921 -49.89 6.40 8.50
N GLY A 922 -48.67 5.99 8.15
CA GLY A 922 -47.73 5.34 9.07
C GLY A 922 -47.83 3.82 9.06
N GLU A 923 -48.19 3.23 7.92
CA GLU A 923 -48.22 1.78 7.74
C GLU A 923 -46.79 1.24 7.65
N GLN A 924 -46.53 0.09 8.29
CA GLN A 924 -45.24 -0.60 8.19
C GLN A 924 -45.27 -1.54 6.97
N LEU A 925 -44.48 -1.21 5.95
CA LEU A 925 -44.49 -1.90 4.65
C LEU A 925 -43.08 -2.31 4.23
N ALA A 926 -42.99 -3.36 3.43
CA ALA A 926 -41.72 -3.79 2.85
C ALA A 926 -41.26 -2.82 1.77
N ILE A 927 -40.04 -2.31 1.93
CA ILE A 927 -39.38 -1.41 0.99
C ILE A 927 -38.11 -2.04 0.41
N LYS A 928 -37.72 -1.57 -0.79
CA LYS A 928 -36.44 -1.92 -1.41
C LYS A 928 -35.82 -0.72 -2.12
N PHE A 929 -34.51 -0.60 -1.98
CA PHE A 929 -33.68 0.42 -2.63
C PHE A 929 -33.15 -0.09 -3.97
N GLU A 930 -33.31 0.69 -5.04
CA GLU A 930 -32.84 0.29 -6.38
C GLU A 930 -32.22 1.49 -7.10
N ASP A 931 -31.15 1.27 -7.85
CA ASP A 931 -30.59 2.30 -8.72
C ASP A 931 -31.32 2.31 -10.07
N GLY A 932 -31.67 3.50 -10.55
CA GLY A 932 -32.37 3.68 -11.82
C GLY A 932 -32.18 5.07 -12.42
N ILE A 933 -32.76 5.31 -13.59
CA ILE A 933 -32.66 6.62 -14.28
C ILE A 933 -33.26 7.72 -13.40
N ASN A 934 -32.57 8.85 -13.29
CA ASN A 934 -33.07 10.02 -12.58
C ASN A 934 -34.20 10.70 -13.40
N PRO A 935 -35.42 10.87 -12.84
CA PRO A 935 -36.56 11.47 -13.55
C PRO A 935 -36.34 12.89 -14.05
N ARG A 936 -35.46 13.65 -13.40
CA ARG A 936 -35.20 15.07 -13.71
C ARG A 936 -33.98 15.25 -14.62
N ASP A 937 -33.12 14.25 -14.69
CA ASP A 937 -31.90 14.26 -15.49
C ASP A 937 -31.60 12.84 -15.98
N PRO A 938 -32.13 12.43 -17.15
CA PRO A 938 -32.00 11.06 -17.64
C PRO A 938 -30.57 10.56 -17.84
N THR A 939 -29.57 11.46 -17.81
CA THR A 939 -28.15 11.10 -17.92
C THR A 939 -27.53 10.65 -16.60
N LYS A 940 -28.26 10.75 -15.48
CA LYS A 940 -27.80 10.40 -14.14
C LYS A 940 -28.60 9.27 -13.54
N THR A 941 -27.96 8.53 -12.64
CA THR A 941 -28.60 7.53 -11.78
C THR A 941 -29.18 8.20 -10.54
N ALA A 942 -30.34 7.75 -10.08
CA ALA A 942 -30.95 8.09 -8.80
C ALA A 942 -31.30 6.81 -8.02
N ARG A 943 -31.27 6.92 -6.69
CA ARG A 943 -31.71 5.87 -5.76
C ARG A 943 -33.23 5.94 -5.64
N TRP A 944 -33.90 4.90 -6.11
CA TRP A 944 -35.33 4.69 -6.03
C TRP A 944 -35.71 3.90 -4.79
N VAL A 945 -36.90 4.18 -4.26
CA VAL A 945 -37.56 3.35 -3.26
C VAL A 945 -38.79 2.73 -3.88
N THR A 946 -38.90 1.42 -3.77
CA THR A 946 -40.10 0.65 -4.10
C THR A 946 -40.80 0.20 -2.81
N VAL A 947 -42.12 0.13 -2.85
CA VAL A 947 -42.99 -0.36 -1.78
C VAL A 947 -43.79 -1.51 -2.36
N GLU A 948 -43.61 -2.71 -1.80
CA GLU A 948 -44.26 -3.94 -2.30
C GLU A 948 -44.09 -4.14 -3.83
N GLY A 949 -42.92 -3.80 -4.37
CA GLY A 949 -42.59 -3.93 -5.79
C GLY A 949 -43.07 -2.78 -6.69
N LYS A 950 -43.79 -1.77 -6.16
CA LYS A 950 -44.21 -0.57 -6.90
C LYS A 950 -43.31 0.62 -6.60
N LYS A 951 -42.94 1.40 -7.61
CA LYS A 951 -42.11 2.61 -7.42
C LYS A 951 -42.87 3.69 -6.67
N LEU A 952 -42.33 4.06 -5.51
CA LEU A 952 -42.79 5.23 -4.75
C LEU A 952 -42.13 6.50 -5.30
N GLY A 953 -40.81 6.51 -5.46
CA GLY A 953 -40.09 7.67 -6.01
C GLY A 953 -38.60 7.61 -5.74
N THR A 954 -37.92 8.73 -5.97
CA THR A 954 -36.48 8.88 -5.71
C THR A 954 -36.21 9.54 -4.38
N ILE A 955 -35.12 9.19 -3.72
CA ILE A 955 -34.73 9.82 -2.45
C ILE A 955 -34.37 11.29 -2.66
N ASP A 956 -34.78 12.16 -1.74
CA ASP A 956 -34.39 13.57 -1.72
C ASP A 956 -32.87 13.71 -1.63
N ALA A 957 -32.30 14.68 -2.37
CA ALA A 957 -30.85 14.83 -2.49
C ALA A 957 -30.11 15.02 -1.15
N ARG A 958 -30.81 15.49 -0.10
CA ARG A 958 -30.25 15.71 1.25
C ARG A 958 -30.61 14.62 2.25
N SER A 959 -31.47 13.66 1.87
CA SER A 959 -31.82 12.55 2.77
C SER A 959 -30.70 11.52 2.78
N PRO A 960 -30.39 10.91 3.96
CA PRO A 960 -29.52 9.77 4.01
C PRO A 960 -30.17 8.60 3.26
N GLN A 961 -29.35 7.67 2.78
CA GLN A 961 -29.85 6.49 2.09
C GLN A 961 -28.96 5.26 2.32
N LEU A 962 -29.56 4.08 2.23
CA LEU A 962 -28.86 2.80 2.20
C LEU A 962 -28.45 2.45 0.78
N ILE A 963 -27.49 1.53 0.65
CA ILE A 963 -26.99 1.04 -0.65
C ILE A 963 -28.12 0.41 -1.49
N ALA A 964 -27.97 0.43 -2.81
CA ALA A 964 -28.92 -0.24 -3.71
C ALA A 964 -28.94 -1.75 -3.44
N GLY A 965 -30.13 -2.35 -3.56
CA GLY A 965 -30.39 -3.76 -3.26
C GLY A 965 -30.83 -4.02 -1.82
N CYS A 966 -30.63 -3.08 -0.88
CA CYS A 966 -31.15 -3.22 0.48
C CYS A 966 -32.67 -3.33 0.47
N SER A 967 -33.19 -4.19 1.35
CA SER A 967 -34.62 -4.26 1.67
C SER A 967 -34.83 -4.14 3.17
N ALA A 968 -35.97 -3.61 3.58
CA ALA A 968 -36.33 -3.44 4.98
C ALA A 968 -37.84 -3.33 5.15
N LEU A 969 -38.32 -3.45 6.37
CA LEU A 969 -39.61 -2.90 6.77
C LEU A 969 -39.43 -1.42 7.11
N ALA A 970 -40.39 -0.59 6.69
CA ALA A 970 -40.37 0.81 7.02
C ALA A 970 -41.77 1.38 7.20
N THR A 971 -41.89 2.30 8.14
CA THR A 971 -43.09 3.09 8.36
C THR A 971 -43.14 4.22 7.33
N ILE A 972 -44.20 4.26 6.52
CA ILE A 972 -44.35 5.25 5.45
C ILE A 972 -45.47 6.24 5.81
N THR A 973 -45.17 7.53 5.72
CA THR A 973 -46.13 8.61 5.97
C THR A 973 -46.15 9.55 4.78
N SER A 974 -47.33 9.75 4.17
CA SER A 974 -47.48 10.69 3.06
C SER A 974 -47.44 12.13 3.53
N SER A 975 -46.94 13.03 2.68
CA SER A 975 -46.97 14.47 2.96
C SER A 975 -48.40 14.96 3.20
N PRO A 976 -48.63 15.94 4.10
CA PRO A 976 -49.92 16.59 4.23
C PRO A 976 -50.41 17.13 2.87
N ASN A 977 -51.70 16.96 2.57
CA ASN A 977 -52.29 17.42 1.32
C ASN A 977 -52.33 18.95 1.29
N THR A 978 -51.47 19.55 0.47
CA THR A 978 -51.45 21.00 0.20
C THR A 978 -52.10 21.35 -1.13
N SER A 979 -52.69 20.35 -1.82
CA SER A 979 -53.27 20.51 -3.14
C SER A 979 -54.48 19.58 -3.33
N ILE A 980 -55.40 19.98 -4.20
CA ILE A 980 -56.60 19.21 -4.57
C ILE A 980 -56.73 19.15 -6.09
N ILE A 981 -57.41 18.12 -6.58
CA ILE A 981 -57.78 17.95 -7.98
C ILE A 981 -59.30 18.05 -8.12
N VAL A 982 -59.73 18.97 -8.99
CA VAL A 982 -61.11 19.14 -9.40
C VAL A 982 -61.31 18.43 -10.74
N THR A 983 -62.13 17.40 -10.77
CA THR A 983 -62.49 16.67 -12.00
C THR A 983 -63.85 17.14 -12.49
N SER A 984 -63.93 17.66 -13.72
CA SER A 984 -65.19 18.18 -14.25
C SER A 984 -66.25 17.08 -14.42
N LEU A 985 -67.49 17.35 -14.00
CA LEU A 985 -68.62 16.44 -14.26
C LEU A 985 -68.99 16.33 -15.74
N LYS A 986 -68.67 17.36 -16.55
CA LYS A 986 -68.99 17.38 -17.99
C LYS A 986 -68.02 16.56 -18.82
N ASN A 987 -66.78 16.46 -18.38
CA ASN A 987 -65.75 15.67 -19.05
C ASN A 987 -64.77 15.16 -17.98
N PRO A 988 -64.79 13.86 -17.65
CA PRO A 988 -63.90 13.26 -16.66
C PRO A 988 -62.40 13.40 -16.97
N ASN A 989 -62.05 13.67 -18.23
CA ASN A 989 -60.67 13.92 -18.64
C ASN A 989 -60.18 15.33 -18.30
N ASN A 990 -61.07 16.26 -17.96
CA ASN A 990 -60.72 17.62 -17.60
C ASN A 990 -60.49 17.71 -16.09
N LYS A 991 -59.21 17.70 -15.70
CA LYS A 991 -58.76 17.81 -14.31
C LYS A 991 -58.03 19.13 -14.10
N LEU A 992 -58.34 19.81 -12.99
CA LEU A 992 -57.70 21.07 -12.59
C LEU A 992 -57.11 20.92 -11.20
N GLN A 993 -55.82 21.23 -11.05
CA GLN A 993 -55.12 21.18 -9.78
C GLN A 993 -55.10 22.55 -9.12
N ILE A 994 -55.50 22.60 -7.84
CA ILE A 994 -55.46 23.78 -7.00
C ILE A 994 -54.45 23.53 -5.87
N ASP A 995 -53.41 24.35 -5.82
CA ASP A 995 -52.30 24.27 -4.86
C ASP A 995 -52.49 25.25 -3.68
N ASN A 996 -51.64 25.09 -2.66
CA ASN A 996 -51.58 25.88 -1.44
C ASN A 996 -52.87 25.87 -0.61
N THR A 997 -53.68 24.81 -0.68
CA THR A 997 -54.96 24.73 0.06
C THR A 997 -54.78 24.82 1.57
N ASP A 998 -53.59 24.47 2.07
CA ASP A 998 -53.11 24.60 3.44
C ASP A 998 -52.94 26.06 3.92
N ARG A 999 -52.92 27.03 3.01
CA ARG A 999 -52.74 28.47 3.33
C ARG A 999 -54.03 29.28 3.26
N TYR A 1000 -55.16 28.64 3.02
CA TYR A 1000 -56.46 29.31 2.85
C TYR A 1000 -57.53 28.71 3.78
N ALA A 1001 -58.80 29.08 3.55
CA ALA A 1001 -59.90 28.86 4.49
C ALA A 1001 -60.22 27.37 4.77
N PHE A 1002 -59.69 26.46 3.95
CA PHE A 1002 -59.93 25.02 4.04
C PHE A 1002 -58.66 24.23 4.36
N ALA A 1003 -57.70 24.86 5.03
CA ALA A 1003 -56.47 24.22 5.47
C ALA A 1003 -56.76 22.98 6.34
N GLY A 1004 -56.10 21.86 6.04
CA GLY A 1004 -56.24 20.61 6.79
C GLY A 1004 -57.51 19.80 6.49
N ARG A 1005 -58.39 20.25 5.58
CA ARG A 1005 -59.58 19.50 5.18
C ARG A 1005 -59.23 18.33 4.27
N ASP A 1006 -59.78 17.15 4.58
CA ASP A 1006 -59.64 15.93 3.77
C ASP A 1006 -60.75 15.86 2.72
N TRP A 1007 -60.42 15.96 1.43
CA TRP A 1007 -61.39 15.96 0.33
C TRP A 1007 -61.56 14.56 -0.27
N GLN A 1008 -62.75 13.97 -0.12
CA GLN A 1008 -63.08 12.62 -0.59
C GLN A 1008 -64.29 12.61 -1.51
N ALA A 1009 -64.05 12.72 -2.82
CA ALA A 1009 -65.05 12.66 -3.88
C ALA A 1009 -66.26 13.60 -3.69
N GLU A 1010 -66.03 14.78 -3.11
CA GLU A 1010 -67.09 15.74 -2.88
C GLU A 1010 -67.48 16.46 -4.17
N GLN A 1011 -68.76 16.46 -4.52
CA GLN A 1011 -69.25 17.26 -5.64
C GLN A 1011 -69.44 18.71 -5.18
N THR A 1012 -68.77 19.65 -5.85
CA THR A 1012 -68.92 21.08 -5.52
C THR A 1012 -68.72 22.01 -6.71
N ASN A 1013 -69.08 23.28 -6.51
CA ASN A 1013 -68.93 24.36 -7.48
C ASN A 1013 -67.70 25.21 -7.13
N ILE A 1014 -66.70 25.22 -8.01
CA ILE A 1014 -65.47 25.98 -7.83
C ILE A 1014 -65.49 27.17 -8.77
N THR A 1015 -65.36 28.38 -8.22
CA THR A 1015 -65.31 29.62 -9.00
C THR A 1015 -63.87 30.12 -9.09
N PHE A 1016 -63.38 30.43 -10.29
CA PHE A 1016 -62.02 30.91 -10.51
C PHE A 1016 -62.00 32.43 -10.72
N ASN A 1017 -61.17 33.13 -9.96
CA ASN A 1017 -60.97 34.58 -10.09
C ASN A 1017 -59.49 34.88 -10.33
N VAL A 1018 -59.22 35.70 -11.33
CA VAL A 1018 -57.88 36.20 -11.63
C VAL A 1018 -57.60 37.36 -10.68
N GLN A 1019 -56.58 37.22 -9.82
CA GLN A 1019 -56.09 38.29 -8.96
C GLN A 1019 -54.70 38.72 -9.39
N GLN A 1020 -54.53 40.03 -9.54
CA GLN A 1020 -53.25 40.65 -9.81
C GLN A 1020 -52.71 41.27 -8.51
N ARG A 1021 -51.84 40.54 -7.81
CA ARG A 1021 -51.31 40.99 -6.50
C ARG A 1021 -50.20 42.04 -6.61
N ASN A 1022 -49.53 42.14 -7.76
CA ASN A 1022 -48.44 43.10 -8.01
C ASN A 1022 -48.29 43.30 -9.54
N THR A 1023 -48.02 44.50 -10.02
CA THR A 1023 -47.86 44.82 -11.46
C THR A 1023 -46.63 44.15 -12.10
N THR A 1024 -45.66 43.73 -11.29
CA THR A 1024 -44.43 43.04 -11.74
C THR A 1024 -44.50 41.52 -11.70
N LYS A 1025 -45.56 40.92 -11.14
CA LYS A 1025 -45.75 39.46 -11.07
C LYS A 1025 -46.93 39.04 -11.95
N ALA A 1026 -46.82 37.85 -12.57
CA ALA A 1026 -47.91 37.29 -13.36
C ALA A 1026 -49.19 37.16 -12.51
N PRO A 1027 -50.37 37.44 -13.09
CA PRO A 1027 -51.65 37.30 -12.40
C PRO A 1027 -51.86 35.85 -11.95
N VAL A 1028 -52.39 35.69 -10.74
CA VAL A 1028 -52.61 34.39 -10.10
C VAL A 1028 -54.10 34.09 -10.12
N VAL A 1029 -54.49 32.87 -10.49
CA VAL A 1029 -55.90 32.46 -10.49
C VAL A 1029 -56.21 31.82 -9.14
N ILE A 1030 -57.11 32.43 -8.37
CA ILE A 1030 -57.60 31.90 -7.09
C ILE A 1030 -58.87 31.10 -7.32
N ALA A 1031 -58.91 29.90 -6.77
CA ALA A 1031 -60.10 29.07 -6.72
C ALA A 1031 -60.91 29.40 -5.44
N LEU A 1032 -62.21 29.58 -5.59
CA LEU A 1032 -63.14 29.91 -4.51
C LEU A 1032 -64.18 28.80 -4.36
N LEU A 1033 -64.51 28.49 -3.12
CA LEU A 1033 -65.64 27.64 -2.74
C LEU A 1033 -66.67 28.53 -2.04
N GLY A 1034 -67.80 28.81 -2.70
CA GLY A 1034 -68.67 29.91 -2.28
C GLY A 1034 -67.91 31.25 -2.32
N ASN A 1035 -67.83 31.95 -1.19
CA ASN A 1035 -67.10 33.23 -1.06
C ASN A 1035 -65.71 33.09 -0.40
N GLN A 1036 -65.28 31.87 -0.06
CA GLN A 1036 -64.01 31.63 0.63
C GLN A 1036 -62.94 31.11 -0.33
N ALA A 1037 -61.71 31.57 -0.15
CA ALA A 1037 -60.57 31.09 -0.94
C ALA A 1037 -60.24 29.64 -0.59
N LEU A 1038 -60.17 28.81 -1.63
CA LEU A 1038 -59.81 27.41 -1.54
C LEU A 1038 -58.31 27.19 -1.80
N GLY A 1039 -57.75 27.90 -2.77
CA GLY A 1039 -56.34 27.79 -3.13
C GLY A 1039 -56.00 28.53 -4.41
N VAL A 1040 -54.82 28.26 -4.94
CA VAL A 1040 -54.31 28.83 -6.20
C VAL A 1040 -54.34 27.78 -7.29
N LEU A 1041 -55.01 28.04 -8.41
CA LEU A 1041 -54.98 27.17 -9.58
C LEU A 1041 -53.55 27.08 -10.13
N ASN A 1042 -53.02 25.85 -10.26
CA ASN A 1042 -51.63 25.66 -10.68
C ASN A 1042 -51.40 26.14 -12.12
N LYS A 1043 -50.14 26.41 -12.48
CA LYS A 1043 -49.78 26.98 -13.78
C LYS A 1043 -50.23 26.12 -14.98
N GLN A 1044 -50.09 24.81 -14.91
CA GLN A 1044 -50.53 23.91 -15.99
C GLN A 1044 -52.04 23.92 -16.15
N SER A 1045 -52.78 23.89 -15.05
CA SER A 1045 -54.24 23.91 -15.01
C SER A 1045 -54.79 25.26 -15.47
N ALA A 1046 -54.13 26.37 -15.09
CA ALA A 1046 -54.45 27.71 -15.57
C ALA A 1046 -54.23 27.82 -17.09
N ASN A 1047 -53.08 27.36 -17.61
CA ASN A 1047 -52.79 27.36 -19.05
C ASN A 1047 -53.78 26.49 -19.83
N PHE A 1048 -54.05 25.28 -19.33
CA PHE A 1048 -55.04 24.37 -19.92
C PHE A 1048 -56.41 25.06 -19.99
N LEU A 1049 -56.89 25.58 -18.87
CA LEU A 1049 -58.19 26.23 -18.77
C LEU A 1049 -58.26 27.46 -19.69
N GLN A 1050 -57.22 28.28 -19.73
CA GLN A 1050 -57.13 29.44 -20.60
C GLN A 1050 -57.19 29.05 -22.08
N SER A 1051 -56.46 28.00 -22.48
CA SER A 1051 -56.46 27.50 -23.86
C SER A 1051 -57.83 26.95 -24.31
N GLN A 1052 -58.57 26.32 -23.39
CA GLN A 1052 -59.91 25.78 -23.69
C GLN A 1052 -60.96 26.89 -23.77
N LEU A 1053 -60.89 27.89 -22.89
CA LEU A 1053 -61.83 29.02 -22.90
C LEU A 1053 -61.61 29.96 -24.08
N ALA A 1054 -60.35 30.12 -24.52
CA ALA A 1054 -60.01 30.92 -25.71
C ALA A 1054 -60.70 30.40 -26.98
N LYS A 1055 -60.89 29.08 -27.13
CA LYS A 1055 -61.61 28.48 -28.25
C LYS A 1055 -63.10 28.86 -28.30
N GLY A 1056 -63.66 29.31 -27.18
CA GLY A 1056 -65.06 29.74 -27.06
C GLY A 1056 -65.25 31.22 -26.73
N GLY A 1057 -64.20 32.06 -26.83
CA GLY A 1057 -64.27 33.49 -26.53
C GLY A 1057 -64.56 33.85 -25.06
N LYS A 1058 -64.29 32.95 -24.12
CA LYS A 1058 -64.58 33.14 -22.67
C LYS A 1058 -63.29 33.44 -21.88
N THR A 1059 -63.45 34.07 -20.72
CA THR A 1059 -62.34 34.36 -19.78
C THR A 1059 -62.42 33.47 -18.54
N ILE A 1060 -61.29 33.32 -17.82
CA ILE A 1060 -61.24 32.56 -16.55
C ILE A 1060 -61.96 33.30 -15.43
N GLN A 1061 -62.03 34.64 -15.50
CA GLN A 1061 -62.60 35.48 -14.45
C GLN A 1061 -64.08 35.13 -14.20
N GLY A 1062 -64.41 34.74 -12.96
CA GLY A 1062 -65.76 34.38 -12.55
C GLY A 1062 -66.25 33.04 -13.11
N LEU A 1063 -65.39 32.22 -13.73
CA LEU A 1063 -65.78 30.93 -14.26
C LEU A 1063 -66.08 29.96 -13.12
N THR A 1064 -67.31 29.44 -13.05
CA THR A 1064 -67.67 28.36 -12.14
C THR A 1064 -67.67 27.01 -12.85
N ILE A 1065 -66.99 26.03 -12.25
CA ILE A 1065 -66.95 24.65 -12.70
C ILE A 1065 -67.51 23.75 -11.60
N THR A 1066 -68.53 22.97 -11.94
CA THR A 1066 -68.98 21.86 -11.09
C THR A 1066 -68.10 20.65 -11.34
N GLY A 1067 -67.52 20.12 -10.27
CA GLY A 1067 -66.61 19.00 -10.34
C GLY A 1067 -66.56 18.19 -9.06
N ILE A 1068 -66.01 17.00 -9.16
CA ILE A 1068 -65.67 16.14 -8.04
C ILE A 1068 -64.28 16.58 -7.54
N VAL A 1069 -64.21 16.96 -6.27
CA VAL A 1069 -62.98 17.40 -5.61
C VAL A 1069 -62.40 16.24 -4.82
N ASN A 1070 -61.15 15.92 -5.13
CA ASN A 1070 -60.34 14.96 -4.41
C ASN A 1070 -59.05 15.64 -3.97
N ASN A 1071 -58.40 15.13 -2.94
CA ASN A 1071 -57.01 15.50 -2.68
C ASN A 1071 -56.13 15.19 -3.90
N ALA A 1072 -55.12 16.02 -4.15
CA ALA A 1072 -54.07 15.69 -5.08
C ALA A 1072 -53.19 14.58 -4.48
N PRO A 1073 -52.59 13.70 -5.31
CA PRO A 1073 -51.61 12.74 -4.81
C PRO A 1073 -50.46 13.42 -4.05
N ALA A 1074 -50.00 12.79 -2.97
CA ALA A 1074 -48.94 13.32 -2.12
C ALA A 1074 -47.65 13.56 -2.90
N SER A 1075 -47.00 14.70 -2.65
CA SER A 1075 -45.81 15.10 -3.42
C SER A 1075 -44.52 14.40 -2.98
N TYR A 1076 -44.50 13.94 -1.74
CA TYR A 1076 -43.42 13.17 -1.14
C TYR A 1076 -44.00 12.25 -0.07
N ALA A 1077 -43.21 11.26 0.33
CA ALA A 1077 -43.45 10.43 1.50
C ALA A 1077 -42.21 10.43 2.39
N ASP A 1078 -42.42 10.49 3.70
CA ASP A 1078 -41.36 10.30 4.70
C ASP A 1078 -41.36 8.82 5.13
N ILE A 1079 -40.16 8.26 5.25
CA ILE A 1079 -39.91 6.84 5.54
C ILE A 1079 -39.04 6.75 6.79
N VAL A 1080 -39.45 5.89 7.71
CA VAL A 1080 -38.66 5.49 8.90
C VAL A 1080 -38.39 3.99 8.81
N ILE A 1081 -37.14 3.63 8.58
CA ILE A 1081 -36.70 2.23 8.51
C ILE A 1081 -36.68 1.60 9.89
N ASP A 1082 -37.18 0.37 9.99
CA ASP A 1082 -36.96 -0.51 11.13
C ASP A 1082 -35.54 -1.14 11.03
N PRO A 1083 -34.60 -0.77 11.91
CA PRO A 1083 -33.21 -1.25 11.84
C PRO A 1083 -33.06 -2.77 11.86
N GLU A 1084 -33.87 -3.47 12.64
CA GLU A 1084 -33.76 -4.93 12.81
C GLU A 1084 -34.24 -5.69 11.57
N SER A 1085 -35.02 -5.02 10.72
CA SER A 1085 -35.57 -5.60 9.49
C SER A 1085 -34.65 -5.45 8.28
N VAL A 1086 -33.55 -4.68 8.39
CA VAL A 1086 -32.67 -4.39 7.25
C VAL A 1086 -31.98 -5.65 6.78
N LYS A 1087 -32.21 -5.97 5.52
CA LYS A 1087 -31.51 -7.02 4.78
C LYS A 1087 -30.65 -6.35 3.73
N LEU A 1088 -29.33 -6.45 3.92
CA LEU A 1088 -28.38 -6.10 2.87
C LEU A 1088 -28.61 -7.04 1.68
N PRO A 1089 -28.41 -6.57 0.44
CA PRO A 1089 -28.43 -7.48 -0.70
C PRO A 1089 -27.37 -8.55 -0.46
N ASP A 1090 -27.59 -9.77 -0.89
CA ASP A 1090 -26.49 -10.73 -0.88
C ASP A 1090 -25.34 -10.11 -1.68
N ILE A 1091 -24.15 -10.06 -1.08
CA ILE A 1091 -22.95 -10.05 -1.91
C ILE A 1091 -23.08 -11.39 -2.59
N GLN A 1092 -23.56 -11.44 -3.84
CA GLN A 1092 -23.66 -12.70 -4.56
C GLN A 1092 -22.27 -13.33 -4.41
N ALA A 1093 -22.11 -14.36 -3.57
CA ALA A 1093 -21.08 -15.34 -3.85
C ALA A 1093 -21.37 -15.71 -5.30
N ASN A 1094 -20.35 -15.71 -6.14
CA ASN A 1094 -20.51 -15.88 -7.57
C ASN A 1094 -21.67 -16.84 -7.91
N ASN A 1095 -22.21 -16.71 -9.11
CA ASN A 1095 -22.61 -17.90 -9.87
C ASN A 1095 -21.40 -18.84 -10.12
N ASN A 1096 -20.54 -19.07 -9.13
CA ASN A 1096 -19.91 -20.33 -8.91
C ASN A 1096 -21.10 -21.19 -8.51
N GLN A 1097 -21.40 -22.21 -9.30
CA GLN A 1097 -22.04 -23.38 -8.70
C GLN A 1097 -21.33 -23.66 -7.38
N PRO A 1098 -22.05 -23.98 -6.28
CA PRO A 1098 -21.43 -24.30 -5.01
C PRO A 1098 -20.21 -25.19 -5.28
N LEU A 1099 -19.05 -24.86 -4.70
CA LEU A 1099 -17.88 -25.70 -4.87
C LEU A 1099 -18.26 -27.04 -4.24
N VAL A 1100 -18.52 -28.02 -5.09
CA VAL A 1100 -18.97 -29.36 -4.72
C VAL A 1100 -17.79 -30.30 -4.87
N ALA A 1101 -17.31 -30.83 -3.76
CA ALA A 1101 -16.39 -31.97 -3.77
C ALA A 1101 -17.21 -33.27 -3.89
N LYS A 1102 -16.78 -34.19 -4.75
CA LYS A 1102 -17.44 -35.50 -4.92
C LYS A 1102 -16.56 -36.61 -4.38
N VAL A 1103 -17.15 -37.43 -3.52
CA VAL A 1103 -16.56 -38.64 -3.00
C VAL A 1103 -17.39 -39.82 -3.45
N VAL A 1104 -16.84 -40.60 -4.38
CA VAL A 1104 -17.42 -41.88 -4.76
C VAL A 1104 -16.87 -42.92 -3.80
N PHE A 1105 -17.74 -43.68 -3.13
CA PHE A 1105 -17.28 -44.70 -2.20
C PHE A 1105 -17.83 -46.10 -2.50
N PHE A 1106 -17.05 -47.12 -2.13
CA PHE A 1106 -17.41 -48.52 -2.29
C PHE A 1106 -16.96 -49.36 -1.09
N GLU A 1107 -17.92 -50.02 -0.48
CA GLU A 1107 -17.71 -51.02 0.55
C GLU A 1107 -17.52 -52.41 -0.08
N ALA A 1108 -17.00 -53.34 0.70
CA ALA A 1108 -16.81 -54.72 0.28
C ALA A 1108 -17.06 -55.68 1.45
N THR A 1109 -17.61 -56.85 1.15
CA THR A 1109 -17.65 -57.94 2.12
C THR A 1109 -16.26 -58.58 2.20
N VAL A 1110 -15.70 -58.64 3.40
CA VAL A 1110 -14.41 -59.27 3.68
C VAL A 1110 -14.59 -60.39 4.71
N ASP A 1111 -13.50 -61.07 5.08
CA ASP A 1111 -13.53 -62.09 6.13
C ASP A 1111 -14.19 -61.51 7.40
N SER A 1112 -15.09 -62.26 8.03
CA SER A 1112 -15.84 -61.83 9.22
C SER A 1112 -14.95 -61.31 10.36
N ASN A 1113 -13.71 -61.78 10.45
CA ASN A 1113 -12.75 -61.31 11.46
C ASN A 1113 -12.15 -59.92 11.13
N LEU A 1114 -12.18 -59.50 9.86
CA LEU A 1114 -11.64 -58.24 9.37
C LEU A 1114 -12.73 -57.20 9.08
N GLN A 1115 -13.99 -57.60 9.00
CA GLN A 1115 -15.12 -56.71 8.71
C GLN A 1115 -15.19 -55.50 9.67
N PRO A 1116 -15.05 -55.65 11.01
CA PRO A 1116 -15.09 -54.49 11.91
C PRO A 1116 -13.99 -53.46 11.63
N LEU A 1117 -12.80 -53.93 11.24
CA LEU A 1117 -11.67 -53.06 10.92
C LEU A 1117 -11.86 -52.37 9.55
N ALA A 1118 -12.42 -53.08 8.57
CA ALA A 1118 -12.76 -52.52 7.28
C ALA A 1118 -13.81 -51.40 7.42
N ASP A 1119 -14.87 -51.63 8.19
CA ASP A 1119 -15.93 -50.65 8.47
C ASP A 1119 -15.35 -49.42 9.18
N GLN A 1120 -14.52 -49.63 10.21
CA GLN A 1120 -13.86 -48.53 10.93
C GLN A 1120 -12.98 -47.68 10.01
N MET A 1121 -12.20 -48.33 9.13
CA MET A 1121 -11.32 -47.60 8.21
C MET A 1121 -12.12 -46.85 7.15
N MET A 1122 -13.23 -47.41 6.68
CA MET A 1122 -14.15 -46.74 5.76
C MET A 1122 -14.69 -45.44 6.37
N CYS A 1123 -15.19 -45.51 7.60
CA CYS A 1123 -15.67 -44.34 8.35
C CYS A 1123 -14.58 -43.25 8.48
N ASN A 1124 -13.34 -43.64 8.83
CA ASN A 1124 -12.23 -42.69 8.97
C ASN A 1124 -11.87 -42.00 7.65
N MET A 1125 -11.90 -42.73 6.53
CA MET A 1125 -11.65 -42.18 5.21
C MET A 1125 -12.70 -41.15 4.80
N LEU A 1126 -13.98 -41.43 5.06
CA LEU A 1126 -15.10 -40.51 4.76
C LEU A 1126 -15.03 -39.26 5.62
N LEU A 1127 -14.79 -39.39 6.92
CA LEU A 1127 -14.61 -38.24 7.83
C LEU A 1127 -13.47 -37.32 7.36
N ARG A 1128 -12.32 -37.91 6.99
CA ARG A 1128 -11.19 -37.13 6.48
C ARG A 1128 -11.51 -36.43 5.16
N ALA A 1129 -12.35 -37.02 4.32
CA ALA A 1129 -12.79 -36.38 3.07
C ALA A 1129 -13.62 -35.12 3.36
N VAL A 1130 -14.52 -35.18 4.35
CA VAL A 1130 -15.29 -34.00 4.82
C VAL A 1130 -14.35 -32.92 5.34
N ASP A 1131 -13.45 -33.25 6.28
CA ASP A 1131 -12.53 -32.25 6.85
C ASP A 1131 -11.63 -31.62 5.77
N ARG A 1132 -11.21 -32.42 4.79
CA ARG A 1132 -10.41 -31.93 3.67
C ARG A 1132 -11.20 -30.99 2.76
N ALA A 1133 -12.47 -31.27 2.48
CA ALA A 1133 -13.32 -30.38 1.69
C ALA A 1133 -13.43 -29.00 2.37
N ILE A 1134 -13.56 -28.97 3.69
CA ILE A 1134 -13.58 -27.73 4.48
C ILE A 1134 -12.23 -27.01 4.44
N GLU A 1135 -11.12 -27.71 4.65
CA GLU A 1135 -9.76 -27.15 4.54
C GLU A 1135 -9.49 -26.50 3.17
N ARG A 1136 -10.23 -26.91 2.14
CA ARG A 1136 -10.10 -26.46 0.75
C ARG A 1136 -11.17 -25.46 0.32
N GLY A 1137 -12.08 -25.10 1.21
CA GLY A 1137 -13.11 -24.09 0.96
C GLY A 1137 -14.24 -24.57 0.04
N TYR A 1138 -14.56 -25.86 0.04
CA TYR A 1138 -15.77 -26.37 -0.62
C TYR A 1138 -17.01 -26.07 0.23
N ASP A 1139 -18.09 -25.67 -0.44
CA ASP A 1139 -19.37 -25.35 0.20
C ASP A 1139 -20.20 -26.61 0.44
N THR A 1140 -20.01 -27.63 -0.40
CA THR A 1140 -20.81 -28.87 -0.40
C THR A 1140 -19.92 -30.08 -0.68
N ILE A 1141 -20.23 -31.21 -0.07
CA ILE A 1141 -19.63 -32.51 -0.39
C ILE A 1141 -20.73 -33.52 -0.76
N HIS A 1142 -20.59 -34.17 -1.91
CA HIS A 1142 -21.48 -35.21 -2.41
C HIS A 1142 -20.85 -36.58 -2.20
N PHE A 1143 -21.51 -37.42 -1.41
CA PHE A 1143 -21.19 -38.83 -1.30
C PHE A 1143 -22.03 -39.65 -2.27
N VAL A 1144 -21.38 -40.50 -3.06
CA VAL A 1144 -22.04 -41.40 -4.02
C VAL A 1144 -21.63 -42.84 -3.70
N ASP A 1145 -22.60 -43.66 -3.28
CA ASP A 1145 -22.38 -45.08 -3.01
C ASP A 1145 -22.43 -45.90 -4.32
N ILE A 1146 -21.37 -46.65 -4.59
CA ILE A 1146 -21.28 -47.60 -5.71
C ILE A 1146 -20.92 -49.02 -5.25
N SER A 1147 -21.18 -49.33 -3.97
CA SER A 1147 -20.92 -50.63 -3.37
C SER A 1147 -21.65 -51.76 -4.13
N PRO A 1148 -21.00 -52.91 -4.39
CA PRO A 1148 -21.59 -54.01 -5.15
C PRO A 1148 -22.74 -54.73 -4.43
N HIS A 1149 -22.91 -54.52 -3.12
CA HIS A 1149 -24.00 -55.10 -2.32
C HIS A 1149 -24.77 -53.99 -1.61
N HIS A 1150 -26.06 -53.83 -1.92
CA HIS A 1150 -26.97 -53.06 -1.09
C HIS A 1150 -27.43 -53.97 0.05
N LEU A 1151 -26.92 -53.74 1.26
CA LEU A 1151 -27.39 -54.44 2.46
C LEU A 1151 -28.78 -53.90 2.85
N ASP A 1152 -29.69 -54.77 3.29
CA ASP A 1152 -31.03 -54.42 3.79
C ASP A 1152 -31.01 -53.49 5.03
N ASN A 1153 -29.82 -53.15 5.55
CA ASN A 1153 -29.59 -52.20 6.63
C ASN A 1153 -28.45 -51.24 6.26
N PRO A 1154 -28.54 -49.94 6.63
CA PRO A 1154 -27.51 -48.97 6.29
C PRO A 1154 -26.20 -49.35 6.98
N SER A 1155 -25.13 -49.38 6.19
CA SER A 1155 -23.78 -49.66 6.66
C SER A 1155 -23.31 -48.59 7.65
N PRO A 1156 -22.27 -48.88 8.46
CA PRO A 1156 -21.66 -47.88 9.33
C PRO A 1156 -21.23 -46.60 8.59
N ALA A 1157 -20.76 -46.73 7.34
CA ALA A 1157 -20.39 -45.60 6.49
C ALA A 1157 -21.58 -44.69 6.16
N ILE A 1158 -22.71 -45.27 5.76
CA ILE A 1158 -23.93 -44.52 5.45
C ILE A 1158 -24.47 -43.82 6.70
N LYS A 1159 -24.49 -44.52 7.84
CA LYS A 1159 -24.90 -43.93 9.13
C LYS A 1159 -24.04 -42.72 9.51
N LEU A 1160 -22.72 -42.81 9.32
CA LEU A 1160 -21.80 -41.71 9.59
C LEU A 1160 -22.08 -40.51 8.67
N ILE A 1161 -22.29 -40.73 7.36
CA ILE A 1161 -22.58 -39.64 6.41
C ILE A 1161 -23.87 -38.92 6.82
N GLN A 1162 -24.92 -39.67 7.19
CA GLN A 1162 -26.19 -39.12 7.66
C GLN A 1162 -26.03 -38.33 8.98
N GLU A 1163 -25.26 -38.84 9.93
CA GLU A 1163 -24.97 -38.15 11.19
C GLU A 1163 -24.17 -36.86 10.97
N LEU A 1164 -23.15 -36.89 10.10
CA LEU A 1164 -22.36 -35.72 9.76
C LEU A 1164 -23.23 -34.64 9.09
N GLY A 1165 -24.11 -35.03 8.17
CA GLY A 1165 -25.05 -34.10 7.54
C GLY A 1165 -26.05 -33.46 8.51
N ALA A 1166 -26.40 -34.15 9.60
CA ALA A 1166 -27.27 -33.59 10.64
C ALA A 1166 -26.54 -32.68 11.64
N THR A 1167 -25.23 -32.87 11.85
CA THR A 1167 -24.47 -32.26 12.95
C THR A 1167 -23.50 -31.15 12.51
N ARG A 1168 -22.92 -31.23 11.30
CA ARG A 1168 -21.98 -30.21 10.78
C ARG A 1168 -22.74 -29.02 10.19
N LYS A 1169 -22.33 -27.79 10.57
CA LYS A 1169 -22.91 -26.53 10.06
C LYS A 1169 -21.95 -25.75 9.15
N ASP A 1170 -20.71 -26.22 9.07
CA ASP A 1170 -19.58 -25.62 8.36
C ASP A 1170 -19.42 -26.14 6.91
N ILE A 1171 -20.20 -27.15 6.51
CA ILE A 1171 -20.29 -27.66 5.13
C ILE A 1171 -21.65 -28.32 4.89
N ASN A 1172 -22.19 -28.23 3.68
CA ASN A 1172 -23.37 -29.00 3.28
C ASN A 1172 -22.97 -30.43 2.86
N ILE A 1173 -23.62 -31.46 3.40
CA ILE A 1173 -23.29 -32.87 3.11
C ILE A 1173 -24.50 -33.52 2.47
N GLU A 1174 -24.33 -34.00 1.23
CA GLU A 1174 -25.38 -34.64 0.45
C GLU A 1174 -25.00 -36.09 0.13
N TYR A 1175 -25.98 -36.98 0.20
CA TYR A 1175 -25.83 -38.41 -0.07
C TYR A 1175 -26.74 -38.82 -1.24
N PHE A 1176 -26.17 -39.53 -2.21
CA PHE A 1176 -26.89 -40.03 -3.38
C PHE A 1176 -26.75 -41.56 -3.48
N ASP A 1177 -27.90 -42.24 -3.50
CA ASP A 1177 -27.98 -43.68 -3.75
C ASP A 1177 -27.95 -43.98 -5.25
N VAL A 1178 -27.12 -44.95 -5.63
CA VAL A 1178 -27.10 -45.66 -6.92
C VAL A 1178 -26.91 -44.76 -8.14
N ALA A 1179 -25.66 -44.42 -8.43
CA ALA A 1179 -25.19 -44.16 -9.79
C ALA A 1179 -24.46 -45.40 -10.32
N SER A 1180 -24.54 -45.72 -11.61
CA SER A 1180 -23.70 -46.82 -12.12
C SER A 1180 -22.23 -46.49 -11.83
N PRO A 1181 -21.37 -47.47 -11.47
CA PRO A 1181 -19.97 -47.20 -11.14
C PRO A 1181 -19.25 -46.38 -12.23
N LYS A 1182 -19.62 -46.61 -13.50
CA LYS A 1182 -19.08 -45.88 -14.65
C LYS A 1182 -19.50 -44.41 -14.65
N GLU A 1183 -20.77 -44.10 -14.39
CA GLU A 1183 -21.28 -42.72 -14.34
C GLU A 1183 -20.74 -41.96 -13.12
N ALA A 1184 -20.72 -42.61 -11.95
CA ALA A 1184 -20.19 -42.02 -10.72
C ALA A 1184 -18.73 -41.58 -10.90
N ILE A 1185 -17.91 -42.47 -11.47
CA ILE A 1185 -16.48 -42.21 -11.71
C ILE A 1185 -16.28 -41.17 -12.82
N ALA A 1186 -17.11 -41.15 -13.86
CA ALA A 1186 -17.06 -40.13 -14.91
C ALA A 1186 -17.34 -38.71 -14.38
N ASN A 1187 -18.16 -38.62 -13.32
CA ASN A 1187 -18.55 -37.36 -12.70
C ASN A 1187 -17.51 -36.78 -11.72
N LEU A 1188 -16.40 -37.49 -11.44
CA LEU A 1188 -15.26 -36.97 -10.67
C LEU A 1188 -14.47 -35.96 -11.54
N THR A 1189 -14.85 -34.69 -11.52
CA THR A 1189 -14.32 -33.64 -12.42
C THR A 1189 -13.43 -32.62 -11.70
N GLU A 1190 -13.64 -32.41 -10.41
CA GLU A 1190 -12.91 -31.39 -9.65
C GLU A 1190 -11.55 -31.87 -9.13
N PRO A 1191 -10.59 -30.97 -8.84
CA PRO A 1191 -9.25 -31.35 -8.40
C PRO A 1191 -9.17 -32.17 -7.11
N ASP A 1192 -10.16 -32.03 -6.20
CA ASP A 1192 -10.23 -32.80 -4.94
C ASP A 1192 -11.27 -33.93 -4.97
N ASP A 1193 -11.87 -34.22 -6.14
CA ASP A 1193 -12.76 -35.39 -6.31
C ASP A 1193 -11.96 -36.70 -6.17
N ILE A 1194 -12.52 -37.67 -5.45
CA ILE A 1194 -11.81 -38.91 -5.11
C ILE A 1194 -12.74 -40.12 -5.01
N ALA A 1195 -12.21 -41.30 -5.36
CA ALA A 1195 -12.82 -42.57 -5.03
C ALA A 1195 -12.18 -43.22 -3.79
N LEU A 1196 -12.99 -43.63 -2.81
CA LEU A 1196 -12.54 -44.26 -1.56
C LEU A 1196 -13.20 -45.62 -1.36
N GLY A 1197 -12.50 -46.61 -0.82
CA GLY A 1197 -13.19 -47.87 -0.54
C GLY A 1197 -12.36 -48.98 0.08
N ILE A 1198 -12.97 -50.16 0.17
CA ILE A 1198 -12.33 -51.38 0.67
C ILE A 1198 -12.00 -52.28 -0.52
N ARG A 1199 -10.74 -52.73 -0.62
CA ARG A 1199 -10.30 -53.66 -1.66
C ARG A 1199 -10.73 -55.08 -1.30
N SER A 1200 -11.45 -55.72 -2.20
CA SER A 1200 -11.75 -57.16 -2.20
C SER A 1200 -11.70 -57.71 -3.62
N LYS A 1201 -12.00 -59.00 -3.79
CA LYS A 1201 -12.17 -59.60 -5.13
C LYS A 1201 -13.29 -58.93 -5.94
N GLU A 1202 -14.26 -58.32 -5.29
CA GLU A 1202 -15.45 -57.74 -5.90
C GLU A 1202 -15.22 -56.29 -6.33
N THR A 1203 -14.44 -55.54 -5.56
CA THR A 1203 -14.18 -54.10 -5.79
C THR A 1203 -12.89 -53.82 -6.56
N ILE A 1204 -12.03 -54.84 -6.80
CA ILE A 1204 -10.77 -54.67 -7.54
C ILE A 1204 -10.96 -54.07 -8.94
N ASN A 1205 -12.06 -54.42 -9.60
CA ASN A 1205 -12.40 -53.90 -10.92
C ASN A 1205 -12.79 -52.41 -10.88
N ILE A 1206 -13.40 -51.94 -9.78
CA ILE A 1206 -13.74 -50.52 -9.57
C ILE A 1206 -12.43 -49.73 -9.43
N ILE A 1207 -11.51 -50.20 -8.56
CA ILE A 1207 -10.21 -49.55 -8.33
C ILE A 1207 -9.42 -49.43 -9.65
N GLY A 1208 -9.31 -50.54 -10.39
CA GLY A 1208 -8.59 -50.58 -11.67
C GLY A 1208 -9.24 -49.68 -12.73
N TYR A 1209 -10.57 -49.65 -12.80
CA TYR A 1209 -11.29 -48.77 -13.72
C TYR A 1209 -11.07 -47.28 -13.37
N THR A 1210 -11.23 -46.88 -12.11
CA THR A 1210 -10.98 -45.50 -11.66
C THR A 1210 -9.56 -45.04 -11.97
N ALA A 1211 -8.56 -45.89 -11.67
CA ALA A 1211 -7.16 -45.60 -11.93
C ALA A 1211 -6.87 -45.43 -13.44
N ASN A 1212 -7.45 -46.29 -14.29
CA ASN A 1212 -7.28 -46.22 -15.75
C ASN A 1212 -7.93 -44.98 -16.38
N GLN A 1213 -8.96 -44.40 -15.74
CA GLN A 1213 -9.55 -43.12 -16.16
C GLN A 1213 -8.73 -41.90 -15.68
N GLY A 1214 -7.56 -42.12 -15.06
CA GLY A 1214 -6.71 -41.06 -14.53
C GLY A 1214 -7.28 -40.38 -13.28
N LYS A 1215 -8.30 -40.96 -12.63
CA LYS A 1215 -8.97 -40.38 -11.46
C LYS A 1215 -8.28 -40.79 -10.15
N PRO A 1216 -8.25 -39.93 -9.12
CA PRO A 1216 -7.68 -40.26 -7.82
C PRO A 1216 -8.49 -41.36 -7.12
N VAL A 1217 -7.82 -42.41 -6.64
CA VAL A 1217 -8.46 -43.49 -5.86
C VAL A 1217 -7.55 -43.98 -4.73
N ALA A 1218 -8.16 -44.19 -3.57
CA ALA A 1218 -7.52 -44.84 -2.43
C ALA A 1218 -8.40 -45.98 -1.90
N ALA A 1219 -7.86 -47.19 -1.83
CA ALA A 1219 -8.58 -48.35 -1.31
C ALA A 1219 -7.78 -49.03 -0.19
N TYR A 1220 -8.42 -49.27 0.95
CA TYR A 1220 -7.83 -50.00 2.06
C TYR A 1220 -7.81 -51.50 1.78
N ILE A 1221 -6.74 -52.19 2.16
CA ILE A 1221 -6.55 -53.64 1.97
C ILE A 1221 -6.55 -54.31 3.36
N PRO A 1222 -7.70 -54.85 3.83
CA PRO A 1222 -7.84 -55.35 5.19
C PRO A 1222 -6.84 -56.46 5.54
N GLU A 1223 -6.45 -57.30 4.59
CA GLU A 1223 -5.54 -58.42 4.82
C GLU A 1223 -4.10 -57.98 5.10
N THR A 1224 -3.73 -56.76 4.70
CA THR A 1224 -2.34 -56.27 4.80
C THR A 1224 -2.21 -55.00 5.64
N GLY A 1225 -3.32 -54.34 5.97
CA GLY A 1225 -3.34 -53.04 6.65
C GLY A 1225 -2.80 -51.88 5.80
N LYS A 1226 -2.59 -52.07 4.49
CA LYS A 1226 -2.05 -51.06 3.57
C LYS A 1226 -3.15 -50.43 2.72
N PHE A 1227 -2.76 -49.43 1.93
CA PHE A 1227 -3.64 -48.77 0.96
C PHE A 1227 -3.09 -48.94 -0.45
N ASP A 1228 -3.97 -49.28 -1.38
CA ASP A 1228 -3.76 -49.05 -2.80
C ASP A 1228 -4.09 -47.59 -3.12
N ARG A 1229 -3.15 -46.89 -3.76
CA ARG A 1229 -3.25 -45.47 -4.05
C ARG A 1229 -2.84 -45.21 -5.49
N TYR A 1230 -3.75 -44.66 -6.28
CA TYR A 1230 -3.51 -44.33 -7.68
C TYR A 1230 -3.94 -42.89 -7.97
N ASN A 1231 -3.17 -42.19 -8.79
CA ASN A 1231 -3.43 -40.82 -9.26
C ASN A 1231 -3.73 -39.79 -8.15
N LEU A 1232 -3.31 -40.04 -6.90
CA LEU A 1232 -3.47 -39.08 -5.81
C LEU A 1232 -2.46 -37.93 -5.97
N PRO A 1233 -2.86 -36.67 -5.71
CA PRO A 1233 -1.93 -35.56 -5.66
C PRO A 1233 -0.88 -35.77 -4.54
N PRO A 1234 0.37 -35.29 -4.72
CA PRO A 1234 1.45 -35.52 -3.78
C PRO A 1234 1.10 -35.01 -2.37
N VAL A 1235 1.33 -35.86 -1.36
CA VAL A 1235 0.97 -35.61 0.04
C VAL A 1235 1.80 -34.45 0.61
N LYS A 1236 1.17 -33.31 0.93
CA LYS A 1236 1.68 -32.34 1.90
C LYS A 1236 1.45 -32.93 3.30
N LYS A 1237 2.50 -33.23 4.07
CA LYS A 1237 2.36 -33.70 5.47
C LYS A 1237 1.86 -32.53 6.34
N ALA A 1238 0.84 -32.79 7.16
CA ALA A 1238 0.33 -31.85 8.16
C ALA A 1238 1.15 -31.98 9.46
N LEU A 1239 1.52 -30.84 10.05
CA LEU A 1239 2.05 -30.72 11.41
C LEU A 1239 0.98 -31.17 12.42
N THR A 1240 1.22 -32.28 13.13
CA THR A 1240 0.36 -32.72 14.24
C THR A 1240 0.77 -32.03 15.54
N ALA A 1241 -0.17 -31.29 16.13
CA ALA A 1241 -0.11 -30.72 17.47
C ALA A 1241 -0.43 -31.79 18.53
N THR A 1242 0.42 -31.82 19.57
CA THR A 1242 0.16 -32.15 20.98
C THR A 1242 -0.81 -33.30 21.31
N LYS A 1243 -0.24 -34.46 21.68
CA LYS A 1243 -0.88 -35.43 22.59
C LYS A 1243 -0.63 -35.01 24.03
N THR A 1244 -1.70 -34.70 24.75
CA THR A 1244 -1.78 -34.70 26.21
C THR A 1244 -1.89 -36.14 26.69
N GLU A 1245 -0.81 -36.70 27.23
CA GLU A 1245 -0.86 -37.92 28.06
C GLU A 1245 -0.94 -37.48 29.53
N ILE A 1246 -2.08 -37.76 30.15
CA ILE A 1246 -2.27 -37.76 31.61
C ILE A 1246 -2.11 -39.22 32.04
N GLU A 1247 -1.06 -39.49 32.81
CA GLU A 1247 -0.84 -40.77 33.49
C GLU A 1247 -1.96 -41.04 34.52
N ARG A 1248 -2.46 -42.29 34.51
CA ARG A 1248 -3.04 -42.97 35.66
C ARG A 1248 -2.46 -44.38 35.74
N ASP A 1249 -1.70 -44.60 36.82
CA ASP A 1249 -1.47 -45.84 37.56
C ASP A 1249 -1.03 -47.12 36.81
N VAL A 1250 0.29 -47.38 36.84
CA VAL A 1250 1.03 -48.48 37.54
C VAL A 1250 2.40 -48.67 36.88
#